data_AF-A0A0S7ZRF4-F1
#
_entry.id   AF-A0A0S7ZRF4-F1
#
_cell.length_a   1.000
_cell.length_b   1.000
_cell.length_c   1.000
_cell.angle_alpha   90.00
_cell.angle_beta   90.00
_cell.angle_gamma   90.00
#
_symmetry.space_group_name_H-M   'P 1'
#
loop_
_entity.id
_entity.type
_entity.pdbx_description
1 polymer ?
#
loop_
_entity_poly.entity_id
_entity_poly.type
_entity_poly.pdbx_seq_one_letter_code
_entity_poly.pdbx_strand_id
1 'polypeptide(L)'
;MKETYTTCKIFTGTMHYRDLNMEIRKRAHEGIRHFVLENVTGQRYIGAGLGPGIVLEIKGVPGQDLGVFCGGATIVVHGNAQDGVGNTMNDGFIIVHGSVGDIPGHMVRNGKIYVKGSAGYRAGIMMKEYGKKHPVMIIGERIGDYVGEYMAGGTIIILGYSLSKKTSAVSRHVASGMFGGEMFVRGQIEKSQLGEGAIMHRAEQDELATILPSLTEYSEIFGLDMGKIFDVPFAVIQRAGQRPYGHLYVPSSSIARDLKPVHRNTVPPCAHACPAEIPNPVIIRKLREGQIQEAFNLIDDYTPFRYSCCGMVCPGLCRAACTRNSLGAPVKIDKISREYSPSGEVKILEGKKKERIAVIGAGPSGLSAAWHLARRGYVVAIYEKEKDIGGKLVHHIPEGRLPRREVERDLKRIRSLGIEFILDTEVDDALFSELKQKYNAVIVAVGAQKPRSIGFRGEYMAVAAHQFLRSVKTTSRDWDLKGKSVVILGAGNVAMDVANECFRLGSKSVTAVDIQKPAAFGKGLDQAMELGIRLFYPRFIESYEEKQVRFKNGELIEADLLIEAIGEIPELTFVGEKLIFKKDSYTTNLPGVYIIGDVLIPGLITDSIGMGRKVAEYVYRIFQGIPHDMESRGIVDKRFIHTVYFQQQDAFASALDECFSCGNCLQCDICVENCPRGAITRTGETFVIDGEVCSGCGVCASVCPRGAITMESV
;
A
#
# COMPACT_ATOMS: atom_id res chain seq x y z
N MET A 1 -0.68 6.64 32.42
CA MET A 1 0.70 6.75 32.94
C MET A 1 0.67 6.62 34.46
N LYS A 2 1.32 5.60 35.03
CA LYS A 2 1.57 5.45 36.48
C LYS A 2 3.04 5.08 36.66
N GLU A 3 3.92 6.04 36.41
CA GLU A 3 5.26 6.02 36.98
C GLU A 3 5.24 6.97 38.16
N THR A 4 5.49 6.44 39.36
CA THR A 4 5.48 7.19 40.62
C THR A 4 6.76 8.00 40.74
N TYR A 5 6.81 9.13 40.06
CA TYR A 5 7.89 10.10 40.23
C TYR A 5 7.75 10.83 41.57
N THR A 6 8.87 11.17 42.21
CA THR A 6 8.87 12.11 43.33
C THR A 6 8.42 13.48 42.83
N THR A 7 7.25 13.94 43.30
CA THR A 7 6.63 15.21 42.90
C THR A 7 7.21 16.37 43.71
N CYS A 8 7.73 17.39 43.03
CA CYS A 8 8.15 18.65 43.63
C CYS A 8 7.09 19.73 43.41
N LYS A 9 6.57 20.32 44.49
CA LYS A 9 5.64 21.45 44.42
C LYS A 9 6.40 22.76 44.58
N ILE A 10 6.15 23.72 43.69
CA ILE A 10 6.77 25.05 43.73
C ILE A 10 5.65 26.09 43.75
N PHE A 11 5.55 26.85 44.84
CA PHE A 11 4.67 28.03 44.87
C PHE A 11 5.35 29.17 44.14
N THR A 12 4.72 29.63 43.05
CA THR A 12 5.33 30.59 42.13
C THR A 12 5.04 32.03 42.57
N GLY A 13 3.78 32.45 42.63
CA GLY A 13 3.40 33.77 43.15
C GLY A 13 4.09 34.94 42.44
N THR A 14 4.86 35.73 43.18
CA THR A 14 5.64 36.88 42.66
C THR A 14 7.07 36.50 42.25
N MET A 15 7.42 35.21 42.25
CA MET A 15 8.74 34.74 41.84
C MET A 15 9.05 35.19 40.41
N HIS A 16 10.24 35.76 40.24
CA HIS A 16 10.70 36.19 38.93
C HIS A 16 10.97 34.95 38.04
N TYR A 17 10.63 35.06 36.75
CA TYR A 17 10.63 33.89 35.85
C TYR A 17 12.01 33.20 35.73
N ARG A 18 13.11 33.96 35.87
CA ARG A 18 14.46 33.39 35.83
C ARG A 18 14.70 32.46 37.01
N ASP A 19 14.30 32.89 38.21
CA ASP A 19 14.51 32.13 39.45
C ASP A 19 13.68 30.85 39.41
N LEU A 20 12.43 30.93 38.95
CA LEU A 20 11.57 29.77 38.74
C LEU A 20 12.20 28.74 37.79
N ASN A 21 12.67 29.19 36.62
CA ASN A 21 13.27 28.30 35.63
C ASN A 21 14.60 27.69 36.12
N MET A 22 15.40 28.46 36.87
CA MET A 22 16.62 27.96 37.49
C MET A 22 16.31 26.90 38.54
N GLU A 23 15.30 27.12 39.39
CA GLU A 23 14.89 26.15 40.40
C GLU A 23 14.40 24.85 39.76
N ILE A 24 13.56 24.92 38.73
CA ILE A 24 13.10 23.73 38.00
C ILE A 24 14.30 22.95 37.43
N ARG A 25 15.26 23.63 36.79
CA ARG A 25 16.46 22.98 36.22
C ARG A 25 17.34 22.35 37.29
N LYS A 26 17.56 23.05 38.41
CA LYS A 26 18.36 22.56 39.53
C LYS A 26 17.75 21.28 40.09
N ARG A 27 16.45 21.30 40.41
CA ARG A 27 15.72 20.12 40.90
C ARG A 27 15.68 18.98 39.89
N ALA A 28 15.58 19.30 38.60
CA ALA A 28 15.67 18.29 37.54
C ALA A 28 17.05 17.64 37.50
N HIS A 29 18.13 18.41 37.72
CA HIS A 29 19.48 17.86 37.85
C HIS A 29 19.62 16.97 39.09
N GLU A 30 18.93 17.30 40.18
CA GLU A 30 18.83 16.49 41.41
C GLU A 30 17.96 15.23 41.26
N GLY A 31 17.46 14.93 40.06
CA GLY A 31 16.71 13.70 39.78
C GLY A 31 15.19 13.83 39.88
N ILE A 32 14.65 15.00 40.26
CA ILE A 32 13.20 15.24 40.21
C ILE A 32 12.74 15.23 38.75
N ARG A 33 11.60 14.60 38.50
CA ARG A 33 11.03 14.49 37.15
C ARG A 33 9.62 15.05 37.06
N HIS A 34 8.90 15.19 38.18
CA HIS A 34 7.55 15.70 38.20
C HIS A 34 7.46 17.00 39.02
N PHE A 35 6.95 18.05 38.41
CA PHE A 35 6.82 19.38 39.00
C PHE A 35 5.37 19.85 38.97
N VAL A 36 4.90 20.40 40.09
CA VAL A 36 3.61 21.09 40.16
C VAL A 36 3.86 22.55 40.54
N LEU A 37 3.62 23.45 39.61
CA LEU A 37 3.75 24.89 39.80
C LEU A 37 2.41 25.46 40.22
N GLU A 38 2.34 26.03 41.43
CA GLU A 38 1.13 26.61 41.99
C GLU A 38 1.18 28.14 41.92
N ASN A 39 0.03 28.77 41.66
CA ASN A 39 -0.12 30.23 41.58
C ASN A 39 0.80 30.88 40.52
N VAL A 40 0.77 30.35 39.30
CA VAL A 40 1.50 30.92 38.16
C VAL A 40 0.72 32.11 37.58
N THR A 41 1.36 33.26 37.46
CA THR A 41 0.73 34.57 37.21
C THR A 41 1.40 35.35 36.08
N GLY A 42 2.01 34.65 35.12
CA GLY A 42 2.65 35.25 33.93
C GLY A 42 4.16 35.07 33.85
N GLN A 43 4.76 34.14 34.62
CA GLN A 43 6.17 33.82 34.50
C GLN A 43 6.47 33.25 33.10
N ARG A 44 7.42 33.87 32.40
CA ARG A 44 7.80 33.56 31.02
C ARG A 44 8.73 32.35 30.94
N TYR A 45 8.82 31.75 29.76
CA TYR A 45 9.80 30.71 29.43
C TYR A 45 9.72 29.44 30.30
N ILE A 46 8.62 29.20 31.02
CA ILE A 46 8.46 27.98 31.80
C ILE A 46 8.61 26.78 30.87
N GLY A 47 9.44 25.81 31.25
CA GLY A 47 9.68 24.62 30.44
C GLY A 47 10.68 24.81 29.30
N ALA A 48 11.37 25.96 29.24
CA ALA A 48 12.32 26.24 28.19
C ALA A 48 13.43 25.18 28.13
N GLY A 49 13.69 24.57 26.97
CA GLY A 49 14.80 23.62 26.77
C GLY A 49 14.80 22.41 27.72
N LEU A 50 13.65 22.04 28.31
CA LEU A 50 13.56 20.84 29.14
C LEU A 50 13.52 19.57 28.27
N GLY A 51 14.22 18.54 28.72
CA GLY A 51 14.38 17.28 28.02
C GLY A 51 13.30 16.24 28.35
N PRO A 52 13.40 15.03 27.76
CA PRO A 52 12.44 13.96 27.96
C PRO A 52 12.39 13.47 29.41
N GLY A 53 11.24 12.94 29.82
CA GLY A 53 11.01 12.40 31.16
C GLY A 53 10.69 13.44 32.23
N ILE A 54 10.64 14.74 31.90
CA ILE A 54 10.15 15.78 32.81
C ILE A 54 8.67 16.05 32.54
N VAL A 55 7.87 16.09 33.61
CA VAL A 55 6.46 16.44 33.59
C VAL A 55 6.26 17.72 34.43
N LEU A 56 5.64 18.75 33.84
CA LEU A 56 5.24 19.97 34.53
C LEU A 56 3.72 20.14 34.51
N GLU A 57 3.12 20.22 35.68
CA GLU A 57 1.74 20.66 35.86
C GLU A 57 1.72 22.12 36.31
N ILE A 58 1.02 22.97 35.57
CA ILE A 58 0.95 24.41 35.80
C ILE A 58 -0.46 24.78 36.23
N LYS A 59 -0.60 25.26 37.46
CA LYS A 59 -1.85 25.81 37.99
C LYS A 59 -1.78 27.34 37.95
N GLY A 60 -2.44 27.92 36.95
CA GLY A 60 -2.43 29.36 36.69
C GLY A 60 -2.19 29.65 35.21
N VAL A 61 -1.77 30.88 34.90
CA VAL A 61 -1.53 31.35 33.53
C VAL A 61 -0.03 31.57 33.33
N PRO A 62 0.68 30.68 32.62
CA PRO A 62 2.07 30.93 32.26
C PRO A 62 2.17 32.12 31.29
N GLY A 63 3.30 32.84 31.40
CA GLY A 63 3.61 33.95 30.52
C GLY A 63 4.09 33.49 29.14
N GLN A 64 4.56 34.46 28.35
CA GLN A 64 5.06 34.25 26.99
C GLN A 64 6.12 33.14 26.90
N ASP A 65 6.13 32.46 25.75
CA ASP A 65 7.13 31.46 25.35
C ASP A 65 7.17 30.22 26.25
N LEU A 66 6.01 29.76 26.74
CA LEU A 66 5.87 28.48 27.42
C LEU A 66 6.44 27.34 26.55
N GLY A 67 7.39 26.56 27.08
CA GLY A 67 7.96 25.41 26.38
C GLY A 67 8.89 25.77 25.21
N VAL A 68 9.42 27.00 25.17
CA VAL A 68 10.36 27.39 24.10
C VAL A 68 11.58 26.47 24.04
N PHE A 69 11.99 26.04 22.85
CA PHE A 69 13.11 25.09 22.68
C PHE A 69 12.96 23.74 23.41
N CYS A 70 11.78 23.40 23.94
CA CYS A 70 11.54 22.14 24.64
C CYS A 70 11.99 20.95 23.78
N GLY A 71 12.64 19.97 24.41
CA GLY A 71 13.28 18.83 23.76
C GLY A 71 12.73 17.49 24.22
N GLY A 72 11.51 17.43 24.72
CA GLY A 72 10.85 16.17 25.09
C GLY A 72 9.99 16.19 26.35
N ALA A 73 9.91 17.31 27.08
CA ALA A 73 9.12 17.39 28.31
C ALA A 73 7.61 17.38 28.03
N THR A 74 6.84 16.88 29.00
CA THR A 74 5.38 16.98 29.03
C THR A 74 4.98 18.16 29.89
N ILE A 75 4.18 19.10 29.36
CA ILE A 75 3.74 20.29 30.07
C ILE A 75 2.21 20.34 30.02
N VAL A 76 1.56 20.37 31.17
CA VAL A 76 0.11 20.42 31.31
C VAL A 76 -0.27 21.74 31.99
N VAL A 77 -1.04 22.58 31.30
CA VAL A 77 -1.54 23.85 31.81
C VAL A 77 -3.01 23.70 32.18
N HIS A 78 -3.31 23.80 33.48
CA HIS A 78 -4.66 23.78 34.04
C HIS A 78 -5.30 25.18 33.96
N GLY A 79 -5.31 25.78 32.78
CA GLY A 79 -5.73 27.16 32.54
C GLY A 79 -5.39 27.64 31.13
N ASN A 80 -5.42 28.96 30.94
CA ASN A 80 -4.98 29.62 29.70
C ASN A 80 -3.46 29.76 29.67
N ALA A 81 -2.87 29.96 28.49
CA ALA A 81 -1.48 30.37 28.34
C ALA A 81 -1.37 31.61 27.43
N GLN A 82 -0.30 32.40 27.60
CA GLN A 82 -0.03 33.56 26.75
C GLN A 82 0.60 33.16 25.40
N ASP A 83 1.15 34.13 24.68
CA ASP A 83 1.71 33.98 23.34
C ASP A 83 2.94 33.04 23.30
N GLY A 84 3.19 32.44 22.15
CA GLY A 84 4.43 31.71 21.89
C GLY A 84 4.52 30.33 22.54
N VAL A 85 3.39 29.71 22.88
CA VAL A 85 3.37 28.33 23.40
C VAL A 85 4.06 27.39 22.40
N GLY A 86 5.11 26.69 22.84
CA GLY A 86 5.88 25.77 22.02
C GLY A 86 6.79 26.44 20.97
N ASN A 87 7.14 27.71 21.15
CA ASN A 87 8.02 28.43 20.22
C ASN A 87 9.36 27.68 20.02
N THR A 88 9.71 27.39 18.77
CA THR A 88 10.93 26.70 18.35
C THR A 88 11.15 25.36 19.10
N MET A 89 10.07 24.72 19.55
CA MET A 89 10.09 23.44 20.24
C MET A 89 10.66 22.35 19.33
N ASN A 90 11.59 21.57 19.88
CA ASN A 90 12.33 20.52 19.17
C ASN A 90 11.70 19.14 19.36
N ASP A 91 11.04 18.91 20.50
CA ASP A 91 10.23 17.73 20.83
C ASP A 91 9.44 17.94 22.14
N GLY A 92 8.48 17.06 22.45
CA GLY A 92 7.72 17.03 23.71
C GLY A 92 6.20 17.09 23.52
N PHE A 93 5.48 17.31 24.61
CA PHE A 93 4.01 17.35 24.60
C PHE A 93 3.47 18.48 25.49
N ILE A 94 2.83 19.48 24.89
CA ILE A 94 2.18 20.57 25.61
C ILE A 94 0.65 20.39 25.53
N ILE A 95 -0.01 20.39 26.68
CA ILE A 95 -1.47 20.26 26.83
C ILE A 95 -1.97 21.51 27.55
N VAL A 96 -2.93 22.22 26.96
CA VAL A 96 -3.53 23.43 27.55
C VAL A 96 -5.04 23.22 27.68
N HIS A 97 -5.54 23.23 28.92
CA HIS A 97 -6.97 23.03 29.20
C HIS A 97 -7.83 24.28 28.93
N GLY A 98 -7.20 25.46 28.77
CA GLY A 98 -7.85 26.71 28.35
C GLY A 98 -7.51 27.11 26.91
N SER A 99 -7.45 28.42 26.67
CA SER A 99 -7.05 29.04 25.40
C SER A 99 -5.59 29.52 25.43
N VAL A 100 -5.02 29.73 24.26
CA VAL A 100 -3.67 30.28 24.07
C VAL A 100 -3.71 31.61 23.33
N GLY A 101 -2.68 32.45 23.57
CA GLY A 101 -2.48 33.71 22.85
C GLY A 101 -1.99 33.52 21.41
N ASP A 102 -1.23 34.49 20.93
CA ASP A 102 -0.72 34.51 19.57
C ASP A 102 0.42 33.53 19.35
N ILE A 103 0.65 33.16 18.09
CA ILE A 103 1.78 32.37 17.61
C ILE A 103 2.08 31.03 18.35
N PRO A 104 1.07 30.26 18.84
CA PRO A 104 1.36 28.92 19.36
C PRO A 104 1.93 28.05 18.24
N GLY A 105 2.93 27.22 18.56
CA GLY A 105 3.61 26.37 17.58
C GLY A 105 4.53 27.12 16.61
N HIS A 106 4.92 28.36 16.91
CA HIS A 106 5.88 29.10 16.09
C HIS A 106 7.19 28.31 15.90
N MET A 107 7.59 28.03 14.66
CA MET A 107 8.84 27.33 14.32
C MET A 107 9.06 25.95 14.99
N VAL A 108 8.00 25.30 15.47
CA VAL A 108 8.10 23.95 16.05
C VAL A 108 8.57 22.94 15.01
N ARG A 109 9.41 21.99 15.43
CA ARG A 109 10.09 21.00 14.56
C ARG A 109 9.63 19.56 14.80
N ASN A 110 9.11 19.26 16.00
CA ASN A 110 8.57 17.95 16.41
C ASN A 110 7.68 18.11 17.64
N GLY A 111 6.99 17.05 18.04
CA GLY A 111 6.20 17.01 19.27
C GLY A 111 4.73 17.40 19.05
N LYS A 112 3.98 17.51 20.16
CA LYS A 112 2.53 17.71 20.16
C LYS A 112 2.14 18.95 20.96
N ILE A 113 1.22 19.76 20.44
CA ILE A 113 0.61 20.89 21.16
C ILE A 113 -0.91 20.78 21.06
N TYR A 114 -1.57 20.44 22.16
CA TYR A 114 -3.02 20.27 22.23
C TYR A 114 -3.64 21.36 23.09
N VAL A 115 -4.57 22.13 22.51
CA VAL A 115 -5.24 23.24 23.17
C VAL A 115 -6.74 22.99 23.13
N LYS A 116 -7.37 22.87 24.31
CA LYS A 116 -8.82 22.65 24.43
C LYS A 116 -9.63 23.83 23.91
N GLY A 117 -9.19 25.05 24.22
CA GLY A 117 -9.86 26.30 23.88
C GLY A 117 -9.50 26.84 22.50
N SER A 118 -9.44 28.18 22.40
CA SER A 118 -9.11 28.90 21.18
C SER A 118 -7.63 29.28 21.14
N ALA A 119 -7.14 29.66 19.96
CA ALA A 119 -5.82 30.23 19.75
C ALA A 119 -5.91 31.61 19.09
N GLY A 120 -4.92 32.47 19.36
CA GLY A 120 -4.81 33.80 18.77
C GLY A 120 -4.37 33.79 17.30
N TYR A 121 -3.73 34.88 16.87
CA TYR A 121 -3.26 35.09 15.51
C TYR A 121 -2.01 34.26 15.21
N ARG A 122 -1.81 33.91 13.94
CA ARG A 122 -0.57 33.31 13.40
C ARG A 122 -0.16 31.99 14.05
N ALA A 123 -1.11 31.22 14.57
CA ALA A 123 -0.82 29.89 15.09
C ALA A 123 -0.16 28.99 14.02
N GLY A 124 0.90 28.29 14.40
CA GLY A 124 1.66 27.41 13.51
C GLY A 124 2.57 28.14 12.52
N ILE A 125 2.84 29.43 12.71
CA ILE A 125 3.73 30.17 11.82
C ILE A 125 5.11 29.51 11.71
N MET A 126 5.59 29.30 10.48
CA MET A 126 6.88 28.65 10.21
C MET A 126 7.06 27.27 10.87
N MET A 127 5.97 26.59 11.28
CA MET A 127 6.00 25.19 11.69
C MET A 127 6.63 24.34 10.59
N LYS A 128 7.53 23.42 10.94
CA LYS A 128 8.38 22.71 9.97
C LYS A 128 8.60 21.27 10.36
N GLU A 129 8.84 20.43 9.37
CA GLU A 129 9.19 19.02 9.55
C GLU A 129 10.57 18.73 8.98
N TYR A 130 11.26 17.75 9.54
CA TYR A 130 12.59 17.35 9.07
C TYR A 130 12.88 15.87 9.38
N GLY A 131 13.18 15.09 8.35
CA GLY A 131 13.44 13.65 8.49
C GLY A 131 12.23 12.92 9.08
N LYS A 132 12.41 12.29 10.26
CA LYS A 132 11.33 11.59 10.99
C LYS A 132 10.56 12.50 11.96
N LYS A 133 10.93 13.77 12.08
CA LYS A 133 10.31 14.72 13.02
C LYS A 133 9.11 15.38 12.35
N HIS A 134 7.94 15.21 12.96
CA HIS A 134 6.66 15.65 12.42
C HIS A 134 5.80 16.23 13.54
N PRO A 135 5.71 17.58 13.65
CA PRO A 135 4.95 18.22 14.71
C PRO A 135 3.44 18.16 14.44
N VAL A 136 2.66 17.99 15.51
CA VAL A 136 1.19 17.99 15.47
C VAL A 136 0.61 19.02 16.43
N MET A 137 -0.30 19.86 15.95
CA MET A 137 -1.02 20.83 16.78
C MET A 137 -2.53 20.68 16.62
N ILE A 138 -3.27 20.66 17.73
CA ILE A 138 -4.74 20.61 17.72
C ILE A 138 -5.31 21.76 18.52
N ILE A 139 -6.22 22.52 17.91
CA ILE A 139 -6.99 23.60 18.52
C ILE A 139 -8.47 23.20 18.58
N GLY A 140 -9.03 23.17 19.79
CA GLY A 140 -10.39 22.70 20.02
C GLY A 140 -11.49 23.63 19.53
N GLU A 141 -11.29 24.94 19.61
CA GLU A 141 -12.32 25.93 19.27
C GLU A 141 -11.93 26.80 18.07
N ARG A 142 -11.74 28.12 18.25
CA ARG A 142 -11.48 29.08 17.17
C ARG A 142 -10.01 29.42 17.04
N ILE A 143 -9.63 29.89 15.86
CA ILE A 143 -8.29 30.43 15.61
C ILE A 143 -8.35 31.77 14.86
N GLY A 144 -7.42 32.66 15.20
CA GLY A 144 -7.28 33.99 14.58
C GLY A 144 -6.79 33.95 13.12
N ASP A 145 -6.53 35.13 12.57
CA ASP A 145 -6.00 35.26 11.20
C ASP A 145 -4.61 34.62 11.07
N TYR A 146 -4.23 34.27 9.83
CA TYR A 146 -2.89 33.80 9.46
C TYR A 146 -2.45 32.47 10.10
N VAL A 147 -3.39 31.61 10.50
CA VAL A 147 -3.04 30.23 10.89
C VAL A 147 -2.26 29.55 9.76
N GLY A 148 -1.15 28.87 10.10
CA GLY A 148 -0.31 28.16 9.13
C GLY A 148 0.51 29.06 8.20
N GLU A 149 0.68 30.34 8.53
CA GLU A 149 1.50 31.26 7.72
C GLU A 149 2.94 30.74 7.60
N TYR A 150 3.46 30.67 6.37
CA TYR A 150 4.80 30.14 6.08
C TYR A 150 5.07 28.73 6.64
N MET A 151 4.02 27.94 6.90
CA MET A 151 4.14 26.55 7.36
C MET A 151 4.87 25.71 6.31
N ALA A 152 5.88 24.95 6.73
CA ALA A 152 6.78 24.16 5.89
C ALA A 152 6.73 22.65 6.17
N GLY A 153 5.84 22.19 7.04
CA GLY A 153 5.68 20.78 7.40
C GLY A 153 4.84 20.59 8.67
N GLY A 154 4.48 19.35 9.00
CA GLY A 154 3.65 19.02 10.16
C GLY A 154 2.14 19.02 9.89
N THR A 155 1.36 18.82 10.95
CA THR A 155 -0.10 18.76 10.90
C THR A 155 -0.75 19.73 11.89
N ILE A 156 -1.69 20.54 11.42
CA ILE A 156 -2.55 21.39 12.27
C ILE A 156 -4.00 20.95 12.14
N ILE A 157 -4.69 20.69 13.25
CA ILE A 157 -6.10 20.30 13.29
C ILE A 157 -6.90 21.36 14.05
N ILE A 158 -7.98 21.86 13.45
CA ILE A 158 -8.89 22.82 14.07
C ILE A 158 -10.31 22.25 14.10
N LEU A 159 -10.87 22.11 15.30
CA LEU A 159 -12.13 21.38 15.49
C LEU A 159 -13.38 22.26 15.53
N GLY A 160 -13.30 23.47 16.09
CA GLY A 160 -14.51 24.26 16.36
C GLY A 160 -15.58 23.44 17.07
N TYR A 161 -15.19 22.66 18.08
CA TYR A 161 -15.99 21.57 18.63
C TYR A 161 -17.34 22.05 19.20
N SER A 162 -17.37 23.27 19.75
CA SER A 162 -18.59 23.88 20.28
C SER A 162 -19.30 24.80 19.27
N LEU A 163 -18.75 24.97 18.07
CA LEU A 163 -19.32 25.82 17.04
C LEU A 163 -20.47 25.13 16.28
N SER A 164 -21.39 25.94 15.75
CA SER A 164 -22.44 25.45 14.86
C SER A 164 -21.85 25.01 13.52
N LYS A 165 -22.52 24.09 12.82
CA LYS A 165 -22.06 23.50 11.54
C LYS A 165 -21.81 24.53 10.43
N LYS A 166 -22.37 25.74 10.56
CA LYS A 166 -22.25 26.85 9.60
C LYS A 166 -21.16 27.87 9.96
N THR A 167 -20.54 27.73 11.14
CA THR A 167 -19.57 28.70 11.63
C THR A 167 -18.16 28.19 11.34
N SER A 168 -17.40 28.96 10.58
CA SER A 168 -15.98 28.64 10.36
C SER A 168 -15.19 28.78 11.66
N ALA A 169 -14.36 27.79 11.95
CA ALA A 169 -13.44 27.77 13.09
C ALA A 169 -12.17 28.60 12.83
N VAL A 170 -11.91 28.95 11.58
CA VAL A 170 -10.77 29.75 11.12
C VAL A 170 -11.23 31.14 10.69
N SER A 171 -10.32 32.12 10.72
CA SER A 171 -10.57 33.49 10.27
C SER A 171 -10.07 33.71 8.82
N ARG A 172 -9.25 34.73 8.54
CA ARG A 172 -8.75 35.05 7.19
C ARG A 172 -7.27 34.69 7.02
N HIS A 173 -6.80 34.70 5.77
CA HIS A 173 -5.41 34.48 5.40
C HIS A 173 -4.85 33.11 5.83
N VAL A 174 -5.73 32.10 5.88
CA VAL A 174 -5.39 30.73 6.27
C VAL A 174 -4.34 30.15 5.33
N ALA A 175 -3.24 29.63 5.88
CA ALA A 175 -2.13 29.03 5.14
C ALA A 175 -1.43 29.98 4.16
N SER A 176 -1.39 31.28 4.45
CA SER A 176 -0.70 32.27 3.62
C SER A 176 0.79 31.95 3.48
N GLY A 177 1.26 31.80 2.24
CA GLY A 177 2.67 31.50 1.97
C GLY A 177 3.10 30.10 2.43
N MET A 178 2.16 29.16 2.62
CA MET A 178 2.45 27.77 3.00
C MET A 178 3.40 27.10 1.99
N PHE A 179 4.45 26.47 2.52
CA PHE A 179 5.49 25.73 1.79
C PHE A 179 5.30 24.22 1.86
N GLY A 180 4.64 23.69 2.90
CA GLY A 180 4.51 22.25 3.18
C GLY A 180 3.64 21.96 4.41
N GLY A 181 3.37 20.69 4.68
CA GLY A 181 2.47 20.23 5.75
C GLY A 181 1.01 20.16 5.32
N GLU A 182 0.14 19.84 6.28
CA GLU A 182 -1.31 19.66 6.05
C GLU A 182 -2.11 20.28 7.20
N MET A 183 -3.24 20.90 6.87
CA MET A 183 -4.18 21.39 7.87
C MET A 183 -5.55 20.75 7.69
N PHE A 184 -6.16 20.33 8.79
CA PHE A 184 -7.48 19.74 8.82
C PHE A 184 -8.41 20.65 9.61
N VAL A 185 -9.46 21.15 8.98
CA VAL A 185 -10.43 22.01 9.65
C VAL A 185 -11.81 21.39 9.57
N ARG A 186 -12.42 21.16 10.72
CA ARG A 186 -13.79 20.67 10.82
C ARG A 186 -14.77 21.78 10.45
N GLY A 187 -15.68 21.51 9.51
CA GLY A 187 -16.69 22.46 9.06
C GLY A 187 -16.42 23.11 7.72
N GLN A 188 -17.32 24.02 7.32
CA GLN A 188 -17.19 24.77 6.08
C GLN A 188 -16.17 25.91 6.20
N ILE A 189 -15.37 26.06 5.15
CA ILE A 189 -14.46 27.18 4.94
C ILE A 189 -14.76 27.77 3.58
N GLU A 190 -14.84 29.10 3.52
CA GLU A 190 -14.98 29.83 2.28
C GLU A 190 -13.61 30.01 1.60
N LYS A 191 -13.56 29.93 0.27
CA LYS A 191 -12.31 30.14 -0.47
C LYS A 191 -11.67 31.51 -0.19
N SER A 192 -12.47 32.52 0.12
CA SER A 192 -12.01 33.87 0.48
C SER A 192 -11.26 33.94 1.82
N GLN A 193 -11.35 32.90 2.65
CA GLN A 193 -10.60 32.80 3.91
C GLN A 193 -9.17 32.29 3.68
N LEU A 194 -8.89 31.67 2.54
CA LEU A 194 -7.57 31.14 2.22
C LEU A 194 -6.59 32.26 1.88
N GLY A 195 -5.36 32.06 2.31
CA GLY A 195 -4.20 32.85 1.91
C GLY A 195 -3.70 32.48 0.52
N GLU A 196 -2.89 33.36 -0.05
CA GLU A 196 -2.26 33.12 -1.34
C GLU A 196 -1.35 31.87 -1.29
N GLY A 197 -1.51 31.00 -2.29
CA GLY A 197 -0.74 29.76 -2.39
C GLY A 197 -1.29 28.58 -1.59
N ALA A 198 -2.50 28.66 -1.04
CA ALA A 198 -3.21 27.54 -0.43
C ALA A 198 -4.36 27.03 -1.31
N ILE A 199 -4.52 25.71 -1.38
CA ILE A 199 -5.68 25.03 -1.97
C ILE A 199 -6.40 24.24 -0.88
N MET A 200 -7.68 23.98 -1.13
CA MET A 200 -8.54 23.26 -0.20
C MET A 200 -9.41 22.26 -0.94
N HIS A 201 -9.53 21.06 -0.38
CA HIS A 201 -10.46 20.03 -0.80
C HIS A 201 -11.12 19.38 0.43
N ARG A 202 -12.11 18.53 0.20
CA ARG A 202 -12.77 17.79 1.28
C ARG A 202 -11.93 16.58 1.66
N ALA A 203 -11.77 16.33 2.95
CA ALA A 203 -11.00 15.20 3.44
C ALA A 203 -11.55 13.85 2.95
N GLU A 204 -10.68 13.02 2.41
CA GLU A 204 -10.93 11.62 2.04
C GLU A 204 -10.70 10.68 3.23
N GLN A 205 -11.15 9.42 3.11
CA GLN A 205 -11.02 8.44 4.21
C GLN A 205 -9.56 8.17 4.59
N ASP A 206 -8.67 8.07 3.61
CA ASP A 206 -7.25 7.81 3.85
C ASP A 206 -6.58 9.00 4.55
N GLU A 207 -6.97 10.23 4.21
CA GLU A 207 -6.47 11.45 4.86
C GLU A 207 -6.95 11.53 6.31
N LEU A 208 -8.23 11.24 6.57
CA LEU A 208 -8.78 11.19 7.93
C LEU A 208 -8.12 10.10 8.78
N ALA A 209 -7.72 8.98 8.18
CA ALA A 209 -7.01 7.91 8.89
C ALA A 209 -5.65 8.38 9.43
N THR A 210 -5.01 9.37 8.81
CA THR A 210 -3.72 9.92 9.27
C THR A 210 -3.84 10.70 10.59
N ILE A 211 -4.94 11.43 10.78
CA ILE A 211 -5.16 12.25 11.98
C ILE A 211 -5.94 11.55 13.08
N LEU A 212 -6.53 10.38 12.79
CA LEU A 212 -7.36 9.62 13.73
C LEU A 212 -6.63 9.30 15.05
N PRO A 213 -5.36 8.86 15.08
CA PRO A 213 -4.66 8.60 16.34
C PRO A 213 -4.53 9.84 17.23
N SER A 214 -4.24 11.00 16.63
CA SER A 214 -4.11 12.27 17.36
C SER A 214 -5.46 12.76 17.87
N LEU A 215 -6.54 12.57 17.12
CA LEU A 215 -7.91 12.89 17.55
C LEU A 215 -8.38 11.99 18.69
N THR A 216 -8.05 10.70 18.66
CA THR A 216 -8.35 9.76 19.76
C THR A 216 -7.63 10.20 21.03
N GLU A 217 -6.33 10.44 20.97
CA GLU A 217 -5.53 10.89 22.12
C GLU A 217 -6.05 12.24 22.67
N TYR A 218 -6.35 13.19 21.79
CA TYR A 218 -6.93 14.49 22.16
C TYR A 218 -8.30 14.35 22.85
N SER A 219 -9.15 13.45 22.34
CA SER A 219 -10.49 13.22 22.88
C SER A 219 -10.45 12.52 24.24
N GLU A 220 -9.51 11.61 24.46
CA GLU A 220 -9.26 10.99 25.75
C GLU A 220 -8.79 12.01 26.80
N ILE A 221 -7.87 12.91 26.42
CA ILE A 221 -7.33 13.94 27.33
C ILE A 221 -8.41 14.92 27.78
N PHE A 222 -9.27 15.38 26.86
CA PHE A 222 -10.25 16.42 27.14
C PHE A 222 -11.67 15.92 27.38
N GLY A 223 -11.91 14.61 27.29
CA GLY A 223 -13.22 13.98 27.48
C GLY A 223 -14.23 14.37 26.39
N LEU A 224 -13.82 14.33 25.11
CA LEU A 224 -14.65 14.71 23.98
C LEU A 224 -15.27 13.50 23.28
N ASP A 225 -16.44 13.72 22.67
CA ASP A 225 -17.14 12.71 21.90
C ASP A 225 -16.63 12.71 20.45
N MET A 226 -15.98 11.61 20.07
CA MET A 226 -15.50 11.38 18.71
C MET A 226 -16.64 11.38 17.67
N GLY A 227 -17.83 10.90 18.04
CA GLY A 227 -19.00 10.94 17.15
C GLY A 227 -19.37 12.38 16.77
N LYS A 228 -19.28 13.31 17.73
CA LYS A 228 -19.48 14.74 17.50
C LYS A 228 -18.32 15.39 16.71
N ILE A 229 -17.10 14.87 16.79
CA ILE A 229 -16.01 15.37 15.94
C ILE A 229 -16.28 15.05 14.47
N PHE A 230 -16.78 13.85 14.17
CA PHE A 230 -17.02 13.41 12.78
C PHE A 230 -18.43 13.68 12.24
N ASP A 231 -19.29 14.36 13.01
CA ASP A 231 -20.66 14.70 12.58
C ASP A 231 -20.72 15.78 11.47
N VAL A 232 -19.56 16.33 11.12
CA VAL A 232 -19.33 17.35 10.10
C VAL A 232 -18.04 16.97 9.34
N PRO A 233 -17.99 17.13 8.01
CA PRO A 233 -16.79 16.85 7.25
C PRO A 233 -15.63 17.79 7.59
N PHE A 234 -14.41 17.32 7.33
CA PHE A 234 -13.20 18.13 7.38
C PHE A 234 -12.87 18.68 5.99
N ALA A 235 -12.41 19.93 5.96
CA ALA A 235 -11.66 20.50 4.86
C ALA A 235 -10.16 20.25 5.09
N VAL A 236 -9.45 19.81 4.06
CA VAL A 236 -8.00 19.69 4.04
C VAL A 236 -7.45 20.91 3.30
N ILE A 237 -6.53 21.61 3.93
CA ILE A 237 -5.81 22.74 3.34
C ILE A 237 -4.35 22.35 3.18
N GLN A 238 -3.85 22.54 1.97
CA GLN A 238 -2.47 22.25 1.59
C GLN A 238 -1.97 23.31 0.61
N ARG A 239 -0.67 23.30 0.33
CA ARG A 239 -0.07 24.25 -0.62
C ARG A 239 -0.56 24.04 -2.07
N ALA A 240 -0.70 25.12 -2.81
CA ALA A 240 -0.98 25.14 -4.24
C ALA A 240 0.31 24.84 -5.04
N GLY A 241 0.30 23.81 -5.88
CA GLY A 241 1.41 23.49 -6.78
C GLY A 241 2.65 22.88 -6.11
N GLN A 242 3.76 22.71 -6.85
CA GLN A 242 5.04 22.21 -6.34
C GLN A 242 6.10 23.32 -6.23
N ARG A 243 6.95 23.31 -5.18
CA ARG A 243 8.10 24.21 -5.03
C ARG A 243 9.36 23.58 -5.63
N PRO A 244 9.81 23.99 -6.84
CA PRO A 244 11.06 23.50 -7.43
C PRO A 244 12.31 23.81 -6.59
N TYR A 245 12.21 24.77 -5.64
CA TYR A 245 13.33 25.23 -4.82
C TYR A 245 13.20 24.93 -3.31
N GLY A 246 12.16 24.22 -2.87
CA GLY A 246 11.93 23.94 -1.43
C GLY A 246 13.11 23.22 -0.75
N HIS A 247 13.86 22.42 -1.52
CA HIS A 247 15.06 21.72 -1.08
C HIS A 247 16.36 22.50 -1.35
N LEU A 248 16.28 23.65 -2.03
CA LEU A 248 17.41 24.50 -2.41
C LEU A 248 17.64 25.70 -1.47
N TYR A 249 16.68 26.02 -0.58
CA TYR A 249 16.81 27.15 0.36
C TYR A 249 17.52 26.82 1.68
N VAL A 250 17.86 25.55 1.93
CA VAL A 250 18.74 25.16 3.04
C VAL A 250 19.74 24.05 2.64
N PRO A 251 20.61 24.23 1.64
CA PRO A 251 21.65 23.25 1.33
C PRO A 251 22.92 23.53 2.14
N SER A 252 22.82 24.04 3.38
CA SER A 252 23.99 24.30 4.23
C SER A 252 23.58 24.84 5.59
N SER A 253 23.59 24.02 6.64
CA SER A 253 24.03 24.41 8.02
C SER A 253 23.71 23.38 9.11
N SER A 254 23.03 22.27 8.82
CA SER A 254 23.06 21.11 9.72
C SER A 254 23.90 20.00 9.09
N ILE A 255 25.17 19.92 9.53
CA ILE A 255 25.91 18.67 9.49
C ILE A 255 25.05 17.69 10.31
N ALA A 256 24.27 16.84 9.65
CA ALA A 256 23.57 15.77 10.32
C ALA A 256 24.63 14.78 10.80
N ARG A 257 25.20 15.02 12.00
CA ARG A 257 26.26 14.17 12.57
C ARG A 257 25.83 12.70 12.64
N ASP A 258 24.53 12.48 12.78
CA ASP A 258 23.94 11.15 12.97
C ASP A 258 23.35 10.55 11.69
N LEU A 259 23.33 11.28 10.56
CA LEU A 259 22.80 10.78 9.29
C LEU A 259 23.87 10.79 8.20
N LYS A 260 24.05 9.66 7.51
CA LYS A 260 24.91 9.58 6.31
C LYS A 260 24.05 9.28 5.07
N PRO A 261 24.40 9.87 3.92
CA PRO A 261 23.81 9.44 2.66
C PRO A 261 24.24 8.00 2.37
N VAL A 262 23.30 7.18 1.93
CA VAL A 262 23.53 5.79 1.54
C VAL A 262 22.89 5.57 0.19
N HIS A 263 23.66 4.98 -0.74
CA HIS A 263 23.14 4.55 -2.03
C HIS A 263 22.59 3.12 -1.91
N ARG A 264 21.29 2.92 -2.15
CA ARG A 264 20.66 1.59 -2.20
C ARG A 264 19.64 1.49 -3.33
N ASN A 265 19.74 0.40 -4.09
CA ASN A 265 18.67 -0.04 -4.96
C ASN A 265 17.60 -0.75 -4.11
N THR A 266 16.43 -0.14 -4.03
CA THR A 266 15.27 -0.58 -3.26
C THR A 266 14.22 -1.21 -4.17
N VAL A 267 13.20 -1.85 -3.58
CA VAL A 267 12.12 -2.45 -4.36
C VAL A 267 11.20 -1.35 -4.90
N PRO A 268 10.97 -1.27 -6.22
CA PRO A 268 10.02 -0.32 -6.77
C PRO A 268 8.58 -0.62 -6.32
N PRO A 269 7.70 0.40 -6.14
CA PRO A 269 6.34 0.16 -5.64
C PRO A 269 5.53 -0.76 -6.54
N CYS A 270 5.75 -0.69 -7.86
CA CYS A 270 5.08 -1.54 -8.84
C CYS A 270 5.55 -3.00 -8.81
N ALA A 271 6.81 -3.25 -8.43
CA ALA A 271 7.34 -4.60 -8.24
C ALA A 271 6.82 -5.20 -6.94
N HIS A 272 6.82 -4.42 -5.86
CA HIS A 272 6.28 -4.84 -4.56
C HIS A 272 4.79 -5.21 -4.64
N ALA A 273 3.99 -4.41 -5.36
CA ALA A 273 2.56 -4.68 -5.55
C ALA A 273 2.27 -5.83 -6.53
N CYS A 274 3.26 -6.31 -7.28
CA CYS A 274 3.10 -7.43 -8.18
C CYS A 274 3.30 -8.73 -7.39
N PRO A 275 2.33 -9.66 -7.36
CA PRO A 275 2.51 -10.94 -6.65
C PRO A 275 3.65 -11.80 -7.22
N ALA A 276 3.95 -11.63 -8.51
CA ALA A 276 5.10 -12.24 -9.18
C ALA A 276 6.40 -11.45 -8.99
N GLU A 277 6.36 -10.24 -8.39
CA GLU A 277 7.50 -9.36 -8.08
C GLU A 277 8.31 -8.88 -9.31
N ILE A 278 7.63 -8.73 -10.45
CA ILE A 278 8.26 -8.34 -11.72
C ILE A 278 8.88 -6.92 -11.61
N PRO A 279 10.21 -6.76 -11.85
CA PRO A 279 10.92 -5.50 -11.69
C PRO A 279 10.77 -4.61 -12.93
N ASN A 280 9.54 -4.11 -13.17
CA ASN A 280 9.21 -3.33 -14.37
C ASN A 280 10.20 -2.17 -14.67
N PRO A 281 10.70 -1.39 -13.69
CA PRO A 281 11.74 -0.39 -13.93
C PRO A 281 13.00 -0.91 -14.62
N VAL A 282 13.51 -2.05 -14.17
CA VAL A 282 14.74 -2.66 -14.70
C VAL A 282 14.48 -3.20 -16.11
N ILE A 283 13.32 -3.81 -16.32
CA ILE A 283 12.88 -4.30 -17.63
C ILE A 283 12.76 -3.13 -18.62
N ILE A 284 12.07 -2.06 -18.24
CA ILE A 284 11.87 -0.88 -19.08
C ILE A 284 13.22 -0.21 -19.39
N ARG A 285 14.16 -0.14 -18.43
CA ARG A 285 15.52 0.35 -18.68
C ARG A 285 16.20 -0.46 -19.79
N LYS A 286 16.19 -1.80 -19.70
CA LYS A 286 16.78 -2.66 -20.72
C LYS A 286 16.13 -2.47 -22.09
N LEU A 287 14.81 -2.32 -22.13
CA LEU A 287 14.10 -2.02 -23.39
C LEU A 287 14.53 -0.67 -23.99
N ARG A 288 14.70 0.38 -23.17
CA ARG A 288 15.20 1.70 -23.63
C ARG A 288 16.62 1.63 -24.18
N GLU A 289 17.46 0.78 -23.59
CA GLU A 289 18.85 0.56 -24.02
C GLU A 289 18.96 -0.35 -25.26
N GLY A 290 17.83 -0.80 -25.84
CA GLY A 290 17.81 -1.75 -26.95
C GLY A 290 18.20 -3.19 -26.56
N GLN A 291 18.40 -3.47 -25.27
CA GLN A 291 18.69 -4.79 -24.70
C GLN A 291 17.43 -5.64 -24.57
N ILE A 292 16.76 -5.86 -25.70
CA ILE A 292 15.45 -6.49 -25.77
C ILE A 292 15.51 -7.93 -25.25
N GLN A 293 16.53 -8.71 -25.64
CA GLN A 293 16.67 -10.10 -25.23
C GLN A 293 16.94 -10.22 -23.72
N GLU A 294 17.75 -9.35 -23.16
CA GLU A 294 18.06 -9.31 -21.72
C GLU A 294 16.83 -8.90 -20.90
N ALA A 295 16.03 -7.94 -21.41
CA ALA A 295 14.77 -7.55 -20.79
C ALA A 295 13.81 -8.76 -20.70
N PHE A 296 13.74 -9.54 -21.79
CA PHE A 296 12.95 -10.76 -21.81
C PHE A 296 13.51 -11.83 -20.89
N ASN A 297 14.78 -12.17 -20.98
CA ASN A 297 15.41 -13.14 -20.06
C ASN A 297 15.11 -12.79 -18.60
N LEU A 298 15.15 -11.50 -18.25
CA LEU A 298 14.77 -11.02 -16.92
C LEU A 298 13.28 -11.28 -16.62
N ILE A 299 12.34 -10.95 -17.53
CA ILE A 299 10.91 -11.28 -17.33
C ILE A 299 10.69 -12.78 -17.07
N ASP A 300 11.42 -13.65 -17.77
CA ASP A 300 11.30 -15.11 -17.62
C ASP A 300 11.70 -15.61 -16.23
N ASP A 301 12.55 -14.86 -15.53
CA ASP A 301 12.94 -15.18 -14.16
C ASP A 301 11.80 -14.92 -13.17
N TYR A 302 10.73 -14.24 -13.60
CA TYR A 302 9.56 -13.94 -12.77
C TYR A 302 8.26 -14.59 -13.23
N THR A 303 8.06 -14.78 -14.54
CA THR A 303 6.81 -15.36 -15.05
C THR A 303 6.98 -16.06 -16.40
N PRO A 304 6.40 -17.25 -16.60
CA PRO A 304 6.25 -17.84 -17.93
C PRO A 304 5.09 -17.23 -18.73
N PHE A 305 4.12 -16.58 -18.09
CA PHE A 305 2.86 -16.13 -18.69
C PHE A 305 2.90 -14.65 -19.10
N ARG A 306 3.75 -14.33 -20.07
CA ARG A 306 3.96 -12.97 -20.55
C ARG A 306 2.76 -12.46 -21.33
N TYR A 307 2.24 -13.31 -22.23
CA TYR A 307 1.20 -12.92 -23.17
C TYR A 307 -0.17 -13.00 -22.50
N SER A 308 -0.50 -14.18 -21.98
CA SER A 308 -1.80 -14.46 -21.39
C SER A 308 -2.06 -13.67 -20.12
N CYS A 309 -1.13 -13.69 -19.15
CA CYS A 309 -1.33 -13.01 -17.88
C CYS A 309 -1.00 -11.51 -17.99
N CYS A 310 0.28 -11.18 -18.18
CA CYS A 310 0.73 -9.77 -18.14
C CYS A 310 0.17 -8.92 -19.28
N GLY A 311 -0.03 -9.52 -20.47
CA GLY A 311 -0.56 -8.82 -21.64
C GLY A 311 -2.09 -8.67 -21.69
N MET A 312 -2.86 -9.59 -21.09
CA MET A 312 -4.32 -9.65 -21.26
C MET A 312 -5.12 -9.53 -19.95
N VAL A 313 -4.97 -10.48 -19.01
CA VAL A 313 -5.94 -10.64 -17.91
C VAL A 313 -5.52 -10.07 -16.56
N CYS A 314 -4.25 -9.69 -16.41
CA CYS A 314 -3.76 -9.09 -15.17
C CYS A 314 -4.54 -7.80 -14.84
N PRO A 315 -5.01 -7.61 -13.59
CA PRO A 315 -5.72 -6.38 -13.21
C PRO A 315 -4.81 -5.14 -13.13
N GLY A 316 -3.48 -5.31 -13.18
CA GLY A 316 -2.54 -4.19 -13.20
C GLY A 316 -2.28 -3.57 -11.84
N LEU A 317 -2.12 -4.39 -10.78
CA LEU A 317 -1.73 -3.94 -9.44
C LEU A 317 -0.43 -3.09 -9.46
N CYS A 318 0.49 -3.42 -10.34
CA CYS A 318 1.71 -2.65 -10.60
C CYS A 318 1.42 -1.22 -11.10
N ARG A 319 0.36 -1.04 -11.90
CA ARG A 319 -0.11 0.27 -12.39
C ARG A 319 -0.83 1.04 -11.28
N ALA A 320 -1.66 0.37 -10.48
CA ALA A 320 -2.31 0.97 -9.31
C ALA A 320 -1.28 1.52 -8.31
N ALA A 321 -0.20 0.78 -8.06
CA ALA A 321 0.87 1.19 -7.16
C ALA A 321 1.87 2.21 -7.76
N CYS A 322 1.78 2.50 -9.08
CA CYS A 322 2.77 3.30 -9.80
C CYS A 322 2.90 4.72 -9.22
N THR A 323 4.13 5.18 -8.97
CA THR A 323 4.39 6.55 -8.48
C THR A 323 3.91 7.62 -9.47
N ARG A 324 3.88 7.31 -10.77
CA ARG A 324 3.43 8.24 -11.83
C ARG A 324 1.94 8.61 -11.71
N ASN A 325 1.14 7.89 -10.94
CA ASN A 325 -0.24 8.29 -10.65
C ASN A 325 -0.33 9.72 -10.07
N SER A 326 0.71 10.21 -9.39
CA SER A 326 0.77 11.61 -8.92
C SER A 326 0.87 12.65 -10.05
N LEU A 327 1.20 12.23 -11.29
CA LEU A 327 1.16 13.05 -12.51
C LEU A 327 -0.07 12.74 -13.39
N GLY A 328 -1.08 12.05 -12.86
CA GLY A 328 -2.38 11.84 -13.50
C GLY A 328 -2.56 10.50 -14.24
N ALA A 329 -1.49 9.75 -14.55
CA ALA A 329 -1.62 8.44 -15.19
C ALA A 329 -0.44 7.50 -14.89
N PRO A 330 -0.67 6.18 -14.72
CA PRO A 330 0.42 5.22 -14.53
C PRO A 330 1.11 4.88 -15.85
N VAL A 331 2.32 4.33 -15.75
CA VAL A 331 2.99 3.71 -16.91
C VAL A 331 2.11 2.57 -17.45
N LYS A 332 1.88 2.55 -18.76
CA LYS A 332 1.04 1.55 -19.44
C LYS A 332 1.78 0.23 -19.65
N ILE A 333 2.09 -0.47 -18.55
CA ILE A 333 2.84 -1.74 -18.54
C ILE A 333 2.21 -2.79 -19.46
N ASP A 334 0.87 -2.86 -19.49
CA ASP A 334 0.14 -3.79 -20.35
C ASP A 334 0.32 -3.48 -21.84
N LYS A 335 0.42 -2.19 -22.21
CA LYS A 335 0.74 -1.78 -23.58
C LYS A 335 2.17 -2.16 -23.95
N ILE A 336 3.13 -1.87 -23.07
CA ILE A 336 4.55 -2.25 -23.25
C ILE A 336 4.67 -3.77 -23.43
N SER A 337 3.98 -4.56 -22.60
CA SER A 337 4.00 -6.03 -22.67
C SER A 337 3.43 -6.58 -23.97
N ARG A 338 2.53 -5.86 -24.64
CA ARG A 338 1.95 -6.28 -25.94
C ARG A 338 2.83 -5.85 -27.11
N GLU A 339 3.33 -4.62 -27.09
CA GLU A 339 4.18 -4.04 -28.15
C GLU A 339 5.54 -4.73 -28.22
N TYR A 340 6.21 -4.88 -27.08
CA TYR A 340 7.49 -5.57 -26.97
C TYR A 340 7.22 -7.06 -26.75
N SER A 341 6.77 -7.72 -27.81
CA SER A 341 6.52 -9.16 -27.83
C SER A 341 7.84 -9.94 -28.03
N PRO A 342 8.16 -10.90 -27.16
CA PRO A 342 9.37 -11.70 -27.31
C PRO A 342 9.39 -12.53 -28.60
N SER A 343 10.60 -12.69 -29.14
CA SER A 343 10.99 -13.75 -30.07
C SER A 343 12.28 -14.37 -29.53
N GLY A 344 12.50 -15.67 -29.72
CA GLY A 344 13.72 -16.36 -29.29
C GLY A 344 13.50 -17.55 -28.36
N GLU A 345 14.58 -18.29 -28.14
CA GLU A 345 14.62 -19.52 -27.35
C GLU A 345 14.54 -19.25 -25.84
N VAL A 346 14.03 -20.23 -25.09
CA VAL A 346 13.99 -20.15 -23.62
C VAL A 346 15.37 -20.43 -23.05
N LYS A 347 15.93 -19.49 -22.30
CA LYS A 347 17.24 -19.64 -21.66
C LYS A 347 17.20 -20.66 -20.51
N ILE A 348 18.03 -21.70 -20.62
CA ILE A 348 18.43 -22.56 -19.50
C ILE A 348 19.50 -21.83 -18.66
N LEU A 349 19.32 -21.81 -17.35
CA LEU A 349 20.12 -21.07 -16.39
C LEU A 349 21.30 -21.88 -15.85
N GLU A 350 21.11 -23.19 -15.66
CA GLU A 350 22.07 -24.08 -15.01
C GLU A 350 22.20 -25.41 -15.77
N GLY A 351 23.27 -26.16 -15.49
CA GLY A 351 23.46 -27.51 -16.01
C GLY A 351 22.45 -28.52 -15.45
N LYS A 352 22.34 -29.69 -16.11
CA LYS A 352 21.43 -30.77 -15.71
C LYS A 352 21.68 -31.21 -14.25
N LYS A 353 20.59 -31.38 -13.51
CA LYS A 353 20.56 -31.85 -12.12
C LYS A 353 20.04 -33.30 -12.07
N LYS A 354 20.31 -34.01 -10.97
CA LYS A 354 19.88 -35.42 -10.79
C LYS A 354 18.54 -35.52 -10.08
N GLU A 355 18.20 -34.52 -9.29
CA GLU A 355 16.99 -34.44 -8.50
C GLU A 355 15.77 -34.37 -9.43
N ARG A 356 14.76 -35.16 -9.10
CA ARG A 356 13.52 -35.29 -9.86
C ARG A 356 12.38 -34.66 -9.07
N ILE A 357 11.53 -33.91 -9.75
CA ILE A 357 10.43 -33.18 -9.13
C ILE A 357 9.12 -33.54 -9.85
N ALA A 358 8.11 -33.93 -9.09
CA ALA A 358 6.75 -34.09 -9.60
C ALA A 358 5.91 -32.84 -9.30
N VAL A 359 5.13 -32.40 -10.26
CA VAL A 359 4.12 -31.35 -10.08
C VAL A 359 2.75 -31.94 -10.42
N ILE A 360 1.79 -31.81 -9.52
CA ILE A 360 0.43 -32.33 -9.69
C ILE A 360 -0.47 -31.15 -10.03
N GLY A 361 -0.94 -31.07 -11.27
CA GLY A 361 -1.72 -29.98 -11.84
C GLY A 361 -0.89 -29.08 -12.76
N ALA A 362 -1.34 -28.97 -14.02
CA ALA A 362 -0.76 -28.13 -15.07
C ALA A 362 -1.48 -26.77 -15.21
N GLY A 363 -2.00 -26.24 -14.10
CA GLY A 363 -2.52 -24.86 -14.02
C GLY A 363 -1.40 -23.81 -13.89
N PRO A 364 -1.75 -22.51 -13.74
CA PRO A 364 -0.78 -21.41 -13.70
C PRO A 364 0.31 -21.57 -12.63
N SER A 365 -0.05 -22.04 -11.44
CA SER A 365 0.90 -22.24 -10.33
C SER A 365 1.87 -23.40 -10.61
N GLY A 366 1.35 -24.54 -11.03
CA GLY A 366 2.16 -25.73 -11.36
C GLY A 366 3.10 -25.49 -12.54
N LEU A 367 2.59 -24.89 -13.62
CA LEU A 367 3.40 -24.51 -14.78
C LEU A 367 4.46 -23.46 -14.43
N SER A 368 4.16 -22.51 -13.54
CA SER A 368 5.16 -21.55 -13.03
C SER A 368 6.27 -22.26 -12.26
N ALA A 369 5.92 -23.16 -11.32
CA ALA A 369 6.92 -23.93 -10.58
C ALA A 369 7.80 -24.78 -11.51
N ALA A 370 7.18 -25.52 -12.43
CA ALA A 370 7.88 -26.36 -13.39
C ALA A 370 8.79 -25.55 -14.32
N TRP A 371 8.33 -24.40 -14.81
CA TRP A 371 9.11 -23.47 -15.61
C TRP A 371 10.42 -23.05 -14.91
N HIS A 372 10.32 -22.60 -13.67
CA HIS A 372 11.48 -22.10 -12.92
C HIS A 372 12.46 -23.21 -12.52
N LEU A 373 11.97 -24.41 -12.23
CA LEU A 373 12.80 -25.58 -11.89
C LEU A 373 13.47 -26.19 -13.13
N ALA A 374 12.73 -26.36 -14.22
CA ALA A 374 13.27 -26.89 -15.47
C ALA A 374 14.32 -25.96 -16.08
N ARG A 375 14.13 -24.62 -16.00
CA ARG A 375 15.16 -23.65 -16.40
C ARG A 375 16.44 -23.76 -15.56
N ARG A 376 16.38 -24.28 -14.33
CA ARG A 376 17.56 -24.58 -13.49
C ARG A 376 18.10 -26.01 -13.67
N GLY A 377 17.66 -26.70 -14.71
CA GLY A 377 18.21 -28.02 -15.09
C GLY A 377 17.63 -29.21 -14.31
N TYR A 378 16.62 -29.03 -13.46
CA TYR A 378 15.94 -30.14 -12.79
C TYR A 378 15.09 -30.97 -13.76
N VAL A 379 14.98 -32.27 -13.47
CA VAL A 379 14.06 -33.17 -14.17
C VAL A 379 12.67 -32.99 -13.58
N VAL A 380 11.75 -32.44 -14.37
CA VAL A 380 10.39 -32.12 -13.91
C VAL A 380 9.36 -32.91 -14.70
N ALA A 381 8.45 -33.57 -13.99
CA ALA A 381 7.28 -34.24 -14.55
C ALA A 381 6.00 -33.59 -14.02
N ILE A 382 5.07 -33.27 -14.91
CA ILE A 382 3.76 -32.71 -14.55
C ILE A 382 2.68 -33.76 -14.81
N TYR A 383 1.90 -34.07 -13.79
CA TYR A 383 0.72 -34.93 -13.85
C TYR A 383 -0.53 -34.06 -13.93
N GLU A 384 -1.32 -34.22 -14.97
CA GLU A 384 -2.53 -33.45 -15.23
C GLU A 384 -3.70 -34.37 -15.53
N LYS A 385 -4.84 -34.11 -14.87
CA LYS A 385 -6.09 -34.85 -15.03
C LYS A 385 -6.69 -34.64 -16.42
N GLU A 386 -6.53 -33.45 -16.98
CA GLU A 386 -7.06 -33.09 -18.28
C GLU A 386 -6.12 -33.47 -19.44
N LYS A 387 -6.63 -33.41 -20.68
CA LYS A 387 -5.87 -33.77 -21.90
C LYS A 387 -4.93 -32.68 -22.39
N ASP A 388 -5.00 -31.49 -21.82
CA ASP A 388 -4.21 -30.32 -22.16
C ASP A 388 -3.78 -29.55 -20.92
N ILE A 389 -2.72 -28.76 -21.07
CA ILE A 389 -2.13 -27.95 -20.00
C ILE A 389 -2.70 -26.53 -20.01
N GLY A 390 -2.57 -25.83 -18.88
CA GLY A 390 -2.97 -24.42 -18.72
C GLY A 390 -4.13 -24.23 -17.74
N GLY A 391 -4.85 -25.30 -17.40
CA GLY A 391 -5.92 -25.29 -16.40
C GLY A 391 -6.97 -24.21 -16.66
N LYS A 392 -7.34 -23.44 -15.62
CA LYS A 392 -8.38 -22.40 -15.74
C LYS A 392 -8.09 -21.31 -16.80
N LEU A 393 -6.82 -21.06 -17.16
CA LEU A 393 -6.48 -20.11 -18.23
C LEU A 393 -7.04 -20.55 -19.59
N VAL A 394 -6.95 -21.84 -19.89
CA VAL A 394 -7.40 -22.41 -21.16
C VAL A 394 -8.91 -22.65 -21.13
N HIS A 395 -9.41 -23.16 -20.01
CA HIS A 395 -10.77 -23.70 -19.97
C HIS A 395 -11.82 -22.71 -19.49
N HIS A 396 -11.52 -21.71 -18.66
CA HIS A 396 -12.58 -20.97 -17.94
C HIS A 396 -12.64 -19.48 -18.27
N ILE A 397 -11.53 -18.86 -18.68
CA ILE A 397 -11.54 -17.42 -18.94
C ILE A 397 -12.18 -17.14 -20.31
N PRO A 398 -13.20 -16.25 -20.39
CA PRO A 398 -13.88 -15.93 -21.63
C PRO A 398 -12.96 -15.56 -22.81
N GLU A 399 -13.31 -15.95 -24.04
CA GLU A 399 -12.51 -15.69 -25.25
C GLU A 399 -12.28 -14.19 -25.50
N GLY A 400 -13.29 -13.35 -25.24
CA GLY A 400 -13.16 -11.90 -25.38
C GLY A 400 -12.18 -11.26 -24.40
N ARG A 401 -11.91 -11.92 -23.27
CA ARG A 401 -10.99 -11.45 -22.24
C ARG A 401 -9.60 -12.08 -22.37
N LEU A 402 -9.54 -13.37 -22.70
CA LEU A 402 -8.31 -14.12 -22.93
C LEU A 402 -8.43 -14.99 -24.19
N PRO A 403 -7.99 -14.47 -25.35
CA PRO A 403 -7.97 -15.23 -26.58
C PRO A 403 -7.06 -16.45 -26.47
N ARG A 404 -7.52 -17.60 -27.00
CA ARG A 404 -6.76 -18.87 -26.89
C ARG A 404 -5.36 -18.77 -27.48
N ARG A 405 -5.19 -17.97 -28.54
CA ARG A 405 -3.89 -17.72 -29.18
C ARG A 405 -2.84 -17.13 -28.23
N GLU A 406 -3.22 -16.28 -27.28
CA GLU A 406 -2.25 -15.65 -26.36
C GLU A 406 -1.79 -16.64 -25.29
N VAL A 407 -2.68 -17.53 -24.85
CA VAL A 407 -2.34 -18.62 -23.94
C VAL A 407 -1.40 -19.62 -24.61
N GLU A 408 -1.72 -20.00 -25.85
CA GLU A 408 -0.92 -20.99 -26.58
C GLU A 408 0.52 -20.51 -26.83
N ARG A 409 0.74 -19.20 -26.96
CA ARG A 409 2.11 -18.63 -27.04
C ARG A 409 2.92 -18.90 -25.79
N ASP A 410 2.34 -18.72 -24.60
CA ASP A 410 3.02 -19.04 -23.34
C ASP A 410 3.22 -20.56 -23.20
N LEU A 411 2.18 -21.36 -23.48
CA LEU A 411 2.25 -22.82 -23.37
C LEU A 411 3.29 -23.44 -24.30
N LYS A 412 3.41 -22.96 -25.55
CA LYS A 412 4.44 -23.41 -26.50
C LYS A 412 5.85 -23.20 -25.94
N ARG A 413 6.10 -22.08 -25.25
CA ARG A 413 7.39 -21.80 -24.61
C ARG A 413 7.64 -22.74 -23.45
N ILE A 414 6.64 -23.01 -22.63
CA ILE A 414 6.78 -23.96 -21.52
C ILE A 414 7.07 -25.37 -22.05
N ARG A 415 6.37 -25.82 -23.10
CA ARG A 415 6.62 -27.11 -23.76
C ARG A 415 7.98 -27.22 -24.44
N SER A 416 8.63 -26.09 -24.76
CA SER A 416 9.99 -26.11 -25.31
C SER A 416 11.06 -26.48 -24.28
N LEU A 417 10.71 -26.44 -22.99
CA LEU A 417 11.55 -27.01 -21.93
C LEU A 417 11.40 -28.54 -21.91
N GLY A 418 12.44 -29.25 -21.48
CA GLY A 418 12.42 -30.71 -21.31
C GLY A 418 11.58 -31.20 -20.12
N ILE A 419 10.39 -30.62 -19.94
CA ILE A 419 9.39 -31.01 -18.95
C ILE A 419 8.61 -32.19 -19.51
N GLU A 420 8.48 -33.26 -18.72
CA GLU A 420 7.62 -34.39 -19.05
C GLU A 420 6.16 -34.07 -18.68
N PHE A 421 5.24 -34.24 -19.63
CA PHE A 421 3.81 -34.00 -19.40
C PHE A 421 3.05 -35.32 -19.45
N ILE A 422 2.53 -35.74 -18.29
CA ILE A 422 1.70 -36.93 -18.11
C ILE A 422 0.25 -36.44 -17.98
N LEU A 423 -0.44 -36.41 -19.13
CA LEU A 423 -1.80 -35.89 -19.27
C LEU A 423 -2.85 -37.01 -19.11
N ASP A 424 -4.12 -36.65 -19.01
CA ASP A 424 -5.24 -37.59 -18.84
C ASP A 424 -5.03 -38.53 -17.63
N THR A 425 -4.37 -38.02 -16.59
CA THR A 425 -3.91 -38.80 -15.44
C THR A 425 -4.32 -38.08 -14.15
N GLU A 426 -5.43 -38.53 -13.56
CA GLU A 426 -5.84 -38.11 -12.23
C GLU A 426 -4.98 -38.82 -11.17
N VAL A 427 -4.41 -38.06 -10.25
CA VAL A 427 -3.59 -38.61 -9.16
C VAL A 427 -4.51 -39.03 -8.01
N ASP A 428 -4.57 -40.33 -7.77
CA ASP A 428 -5.21 -40.93 -6.59
C ASP A 428 -4.19 -41.18 -5.46
N ASP A 429 -4.64 -41.79 -4.36
CA ASP A 429 -3.80 -42.07 -3.19
C ASP A 429 -2.65 -43.03 -3.47
N ALA A 430 -2.89 -44.05 -4.31
CA ALA A 430 -1.88 -45.02 -4.68
C ALA A 430 -0.78 -44.35 -5.52
N LEU A 431 -1.17 -43.59 -6.54
CA LEU A 431 -0.22 -42.87 -7.39
C LEU A 431 0.49 -41.78 -6.60
N PHE A 432 -0.19 -41.02 -5.73
CA PHE A 432 0.46 -40.01 -4.88
C PHE A 432 1.56 -40.62 -4.01
N SER A 433 1.28 -41.78 -3.40
CA SER A 433 2.25 -42.54 -2.61
C SER A 433 3.46 -43.00 -3.44
N GLU A 434 3.24 -43.42 -4.69
CA GLU A 434 4.32 -43.73 -5.64
C GLU A 434 5.16 -42.49 -5.96
N LEU A 435 4.52 -41.35 -6.25
CA LEU A 435 5.21 -40.10 -6.59
C LEU A 435 6.13 -39.64 -5.44
N LYS A 436 5.66 -39.75 -4.19
CA LYS A 436 6.44 -39.39 -3.01
C LYS A 436 7.69 -40.27 -2.84
N GLN A 437 7.66 -41.52 -3.30
CA GLN A 437 8.83 -42.42 -3.28
C GLN A 437 9.75 -42.20 -4.48
N LYS A 438 9.19 -41.89 -5.65
CA LYS A 438 9.92 -41.75 -6.92
C LYS A 438 10.65 -40.42 -7.06
N TYR A 439 10.10 -39.34 -6.51
CA TYR A 439 10.59 -37.97 -6.70
C TYR A 439 11.17 -37.39 -5.41
N ASN A 440 12.14 -36.49 -5.55
CA ASN A 440 12.78 -35.79 -4.42
C ASN A 440 11.90 -34.69 -3.84
N ALA A 441 10.97 -34.16 -4.64
CA ALA A 441 9.95 -33.21 -4.22
C ALA A 441 8.65 -33.42 -5.01
N VAL A 442 7.52 -33.20 -4.35
CA VAL A 442 6.18 -33.22 -4.94
C VAL A 442 5.50 -31.88 -4.69
N ILE A 443 5.07 -31.20 -5.75
CA ILE A 443 4.38 -29.91 -5.67
C ILE A 443 2.92 -30.10 -6.06
N VAL A 444 2.01 -29.93 -5.10
CA VAL A 444 0.56 -30.03 -5.30
C VAL A 444 0.01 -28.68 -5.75
N ALA A 445 -0.46 -28.63 -6.99
CA ALA A 445 -0.94 -27.45 -7.70
C ALA A 445 -2.30 -27.68 -8.39
N VAL A 446 -3.13 -28.57 -7.83
CA VAL A 446 -4.43 -28.98 -8.39
C VAL A 446 -5.48 -27.86 -8.44
N GLY A 447 -5.25 -26.77 -7.71
CA GLY A 447 -6.17 -25.65 -7.59
C GLY A 447 -7.46 -25.98 -6.81
N ALA A 448 -8.42 -25.06 -6.84
CA ALA A 448 -9.76 -25.29 -6.31
C ALA A 448 -10.71 -25.67 -7.44
N GLN A 449 -11.38 -26.82 -7.33
CA GLN A 449 -12.19 -27.40 -8.42
C GLN A 449 -13.62 -27.73 -8.00
N LYS A 450 -13.85 -27.94 -6.70
CA LYS A 450 -15.17 -28.32 -6.19
C LYS A 450 -15.97 -27.07 -5.86
N PRO A 451 -17.15 -26.84 -6.46
CA PRO A 451 -18.02 -25.73 -6.07
C PRO A 451 -18.36 -25.76 -4.60
N ARG A 452 -18.45 -24.57 -3.99
CA ARG A 452 -19.14 -24.44 -2.70
C ARG A 452 -20.64 -24.63 -2.89
N SER A 453 -21.29 -25.14 -1.86
CA SER A 453 -22.74 -25.29 -1.79
C SER A 453 -23.26 -24.59 -0.53
N ILE A 454 -24.43 -23.95 -0.62
CA ILE A 454 -25.06 -23.17 0.46
C ILE A 454 -26.18 -23.96 1.15
N GLY A 455 -26.82 -24.89 0.45
CA GLY A 455 -27.90 -25.74 0.95
C GLY A 455 -29.31 -25.14 0.81
N PHE A 456 -29.61 -24.35 -0.23
CA PHE A 456 -30.96 -23.79 -0.41
C PHE A 456 -31.90 -24.74 -1.18
N ARG A 457 -33.21 -24.55 -1.01
CA ARG A 457 -34.20 -25.44 -1.65
C ARG A 457 -34.18 -25.22 -3.16
N GLY A 458 -33.90 -26.28 -3.93
CA GLY A 458 -33.79 -26.21 -5.40
C GLY A 458 -32.38 -25.95 -5.95
N GLU A 459 -31.35 -25.92 -5.09
CA GLU A 459 -29.94 -25.71 -5.50
C GLU A 459 -29.42 -26.73 -6.52
N TYR A 460 -29.92 -27.96 -6.48
CA TYR A 460 -29.56 -29.01 -7.46
C TYR A 460 -29.92 -28.66 -8.92
N MET A 461 -30.78 -27.66 -9.15
CA MET A 461 -31.12 -27.15 -10.48
C MET A 461 -30.18 -26.02 -10.95
N ALA A 462 -29.36 -25.47 -10.04
CA ALA A 462 -28.43 -24.41 -10.36
C ALA A 462 -27.19 -24.95 -11.10
N VAL A 463 -26.58 -24.10 -11.91
CA VAL A 463 -25.38 -24.44 -12.68
C VAL A 463 -24.17 -23.81 -12.02
N ALA A 464 -23.12 -24.59 -11.74
CA ALA A 464 -21.89 -24.01 -11.21
C ALA A 464 -21.19 -23.13 -12.26
N ALA A 465 -20.71 -21.95 -11.85
CA ALA A 465 -20.09 -20.97 -12.75
C ALA A 465 -18.91 -21.55 -13.55
N HIS A 466 -18.09 -22.41 -12.92
CA HIS A 466 -16.95 -23.03 -13.58
C HIS A 466 -17.39 -23.96 -14.73
N GLN A 467 -18.47 -24.72 -14.56
CA GLN A 467 -19.04 -25.59 -15.60
C GLN A 467 -19.63 -24.77 -16.74
N PHE A 468 -20.36 -23.70 -16.41
CA PHE A 468 -20.92 -22.78 -17.39
C PHE A 468 -19.81 -22.18 -18.26
N LEU A 469 -18.84 -21.49 -17.64
CA LEU A 469 -17.72 -20.86 -18.33
C LEU A 469 -16.90 -21.87 -19.15
N ARG A 470 -16.61 -23.05 -18.59
CA ARG A 470 -15.92 -24.13 -19.31
C ARG A 470 -16.67 -24.53 -20.56
N SER A 471 -17.96 -24.84 -20.44
CA SER A 471 -18.75 -25.32 -21.56
C SER A 471 -18.93 -24.29 -22.66
N VAL A 472 -19.02 -23.00 -22.31
CA VAL A 472 -19.04 -21.88 -23.27
C VAL A 472 -17.70 -21.76 -23.99
N LYS A 473 -16.58 -21.80 -23.24
CA LYS A 473 -15.23 -21.65 -23.79
C LYS A 473 -14.81 -22.82 -24.68
N THR A 474 -15.14 -24.05 -24.29
CA THR A 474 -14.81 -25.27 -25.07
C THR A 474 -15.89 -25.62 -26.08
N THR A 475 -16.96 -24.83 -26.19
CA THR A 475 -18.12 -25.10 -27.06
C THR A 475 -18.67 -26.52 -26.86
N SER A 476 -18.59 -27.06 -25.65
CA SER A 476 -19.04 -28.43 -25.36
C SER A 476 -20.54 -28.49 -25.05
N ARG A 477 -21.17 -27.34 -24.89
CA ARG A 477 -22.62 -27.19 -24.75
C ARG A 477 -23.05 -25.90 -25.45
N ASP A 478 -24.14 -25.97 -26.20
CA ASP A 478 -24.77 -24.78 -26.76
C ASP A 478 -25.70 -24.13 -25.72
N TRP A 479 -25.56 -22.82 -25.56
CA TRP A 479 -26.29 -22.01 -24.58
C TRP A 479 -27.06 -20.92 -25.31
N ASP A 480 -28.29 -21.21 -25.71
CA ASP A 480 -29.22 -20.17 -26.18
C ASP A 480 -29.88 -19.48 -24.98
N LEU A 481 -29.44 -18.25 -24.70
CA LEU A 481 -30.01 -17.41 -23.64
C LEU A 481 -30.95 -16.33 -24.19
N LYS A 482 -31.28 -16.36 -25.49
CA LYS A 482 -32.15 -15.35 -26.11
C LYS A 482 -33.49 -15.25 -25.38
N GLY A 483 -33.79 -14.07 -24.88
CA GLY A 483 -35.05 -13.79 -24.17
C GLY A 483 -35.11 -14.27 -22.72
N LYS A 484 -34.08 -14.99 -22.22
CA LYS A 484 -34.06 -15.58 -20.87
C LYS A 484 -33.53 -14.61 -19.81
N SER A 485 -34.07 -14.70 -18.61
CA SER A 485 -33.57 -13.98 -17.43
C SER A 485 -32.62 -14.85 -16.62
N VAL A 486 -31.42 -14.35 -16.31
CA VAL A 486 -30.38 -15.10 -15.59
C VAL A 486 -30.12 -14.46 -14.23
N VAL A 487 -30.04 -15.30 -13.20
CA VAL A 487 -29.58 -14.89 -11.86
C VAL A 487 -28.24 -15.56 -11.56
N ILE A 488 -27.31 -14.79 -11.03
CA ILE A 488 -25.98 -15.25 -10.62
C ILE A 488 -25.87 -15.08 -9.11
N LEU A 489 -25.57 -16.15 -8.38
CA LEU A 489 -25.25 -16.08 -6.95
C LEU A 489 -23.76 -15.79 -6.76
N GLY A 490 -23.45 -14.64 -6.17
CA GLY A 490 -22.12 -14.07 -6.02
C GLY A 490 -21.89 -12.87 -6.94
N ALA A 491 -21.08 -11.91 -6.47
CA ALA A 491 -20.70 -10.71 -7.22
C ALA A 491 -19.16 -10.47 -7.22
N GLY A 492 -18.39 -11.56 -7.34
CA GLY A 492 -16.94 -11.54 -7.56
C GLY A 492 -16.53 -11.50 -9.05
N ASN A 493 -15.23 -11.51 -9.35
CA ASN A 493 -14.72 -11.44 -10.72
C ASN A 493 -15.24 -12.58 -11.63
N VAL A 494 -15.37 -13.80 -11.10
CA VAL A 494 -15.94 -14.94 -11.83
C VAL A 494 -17.41 -14.69 -12.17
N ALA A 495 -18.18 -14.08 -11.26
CA ALA A 495 -19.58 -13.73 -11.52
C ALA A 495 -19.71 -12.70 -12.65
N MET A 496 -18.76 -11.75 -12.75
CA MET A 496 -18.75 -10.79 -13.86
C MET A 496 -18.38 -11.43 -15.19
N ASP A 497 -17.44 -12.39 -15.20
CA ASP A 497 -17.14 -13.17 -16.41
C ASP A 497 -18.37 -13.97 -16.88
N VAL A 498 -19.10 -14.60 -15.95
CA VAL A 498 -20.39 -15.26 -16.24
C VAL A 498 -21.39 -14.26 -16.81
N ALA A 499 -21.55 -13.09 -16.19
CA ALA A 499 -22.52 -12.09 -16.62
C ALA A 499 -22.25 -11.60 -18.05
N ASN A 500 -20.99 -11.28 -18.36
CA ASN A 500 -20.59 -10.85 -19.70
C ASN A 500 -20.87 -11.94 -20.76
N GLU A 501 -20.59 -13.21 -20.45
CA GLU A 501 -20.92 -14.30 -21.35
C GLU A 501 -22.43 -14.52 -21.49
N CYS A 502 -23.21 -14.37 -20.43
CA CYS A 502 -24.67 -14.43 -20.50
C CYS A 502 -25.24 -13.37 -21.45
N PHE A 503 -24.76 -12.11 -21.35
CA PHE A 503 -25.13 -11.04 -22.27
C PHE A 503 -24.71 -11.33 -23.71
N ARG A 504 -23.48 -11.83 -23.92
CA ARG A 504 -22.97 -12.22 -25.25
C ARG A 504 -23.83 -13.30 -25.90
N LEU A 505 -24.40 -14.20 -25.10
CA LEU A 505 -25.30 -15.28 -25.53
C LEU A 505 -26.78 -14.84 -25.66
N GLY A 506 -27.08 -13.55 -25.48
CA GLY A 506 -28.39 -12.97 -25.78
C GLY A 506 -29.38 -12.91 -24.63
N SER A 507 -28.94 -13.08 -23.37
CA SER A 507 -29.83 -12.97 -22.20
C SER A 507 -30.62 -11.67 -22.17
N LYS A 508 -31.92 -11.74 -21.84
CA LYS A 508 -32.80 -10.57 -21.68
C LYS A 508 -32.40 -9.72 -20.48
N SER A 509 -32.01 -10.36 -19.37
CA SER A 509 -31.54 -9.67 -18.18
C SER A 509 -30.59 -10.56 -17.37
N VAL A 510 -29.63 -9.93 -16.69
CA VAL A 510 -28.70 -10.60 -15.78
C VAL A 510 -28.71 -9.86 -14.44
N THR A 511 -28.93 -10.60 -13.36
CA THR A 511 -28.89 -10.08 -11.98
C THR A 511 -27.87 -10.85 -11.17
N ALA A 512 -26.84 -10.19 -10.64
CA ALA A 512 -25.93 -10.77 -9.67
C ALA A 512 -26.38 -10.44 -8.24
N VAL A 513 -26.43 -11.45 -7.39
CA VAL A 513 -26.97 -11.40 -6.03
C VAL A 513 -25.85 -11.76 -5.07
N ASP A 514 -25.61 -10.94 -4.05
CA ASP A 514 -24.59 -11.21 -3.04
C ASP A 514 -25.08 -10.87 -1.63
N ILE A 515 -24.51 -11.54 -0.62
CA ILE A 515 -24.77 -11.26 0.80
C ILE A 515 -23.99 -10.03 1.29
N GLN A 516 -22.95 -9.62 0.55
CA GLN A 516 -22.09 -8.49 0.85
C GLN A 516 -21.95 -7.55 -0.35
N LYS A 517 -21.27 -6.42 -0.16
CA LYS A 517 -20.95 -5.51 -1.26
C LYS A 517 -20.13 -6.25 -2.34
N PRO A 518 -20.41 -6.06 -3.63
CA PRO A 518 -19.68 -6.71 -4.72
C PRO A 518 -18.17 -6.58 -4.58
N ALA A 519 -17.48 -7.70 -4.68
CA ALA A 519 -16.02 -7.79 -4.58
C ALA A 519 -15.31 -7.72 -5.95
N ALA A 520 -16.08 -7.75 -7.04
CA ALA A 520 -15.55 -7.61 -8.40
C ALA A 520 -14.92 -6.23 -8.65
N PHE A 521 -13.94 -6.17 -9.54
CA PHE A 521 -13.28 -4.93 -9.94
C PHE A 521 -12.67 -5.03 -11.35
N GLY A 522 -12.39 -3.87 -11.95
CA GLY A 522 -11.74 -3.76 -13.26
C GLY A 522 -12.65 -4.11 -14.44
N LYS A 523 -12.04 -4.36 -15.60
CA LYS A 523 -12.72 -4.40 -16.91
C LYS A 523 -13.95 -5.32 -16.98
N GLY A 524 -13.92 -6.46 -16.28
CA GLY A 524 -15.04 -7.39 -16.30
C GLY A 524 -16.29 -6.81 -15.64
N LEU A 525 -16.13 -6.08 -14.53
CA LEU A 525 -17.22 -5.35 -13.88
C LEU A 525 -17.68 -4.18 -14.74
N ASP A 526 -16.73 -3.38 -15.28
CA ASP A 526 -17.04 -2.21 -16.10
C ASP A 526 -17.92 -2.61 -17.31
N GLN A 527 -17.55 -3.69 -18.01
CA GLN A 527 -18.33 -4.24 -19.13
C GLN A 527 -19.71 -4.73 -18.70
N ALA A 528 -19.80 -5.46 -17.59
CA ALA A 528 -21.09 -5.96 -17.11
C ALA A 528 -22.04 -4.81 -16.73
N MET A 529 -21.51 -3.73 -16.17
CA MET A 529 -22.26 -2.50 -15.85
C MET A 529 -22.72 -1.78 -17.11
N GLU A 530 -21.86 -1.64 -18.13
CA GLU A 530 -22.22 -1.06 -19.44
C GLU A 530 -23.33 -1.87 -20.13
N LEU A 531 -23.32 -3.20 -19.97
CA LEU A 531 -24.36 -4.11 -20.48
C LEU A 531 -25.63 -4.13 -19.64
N GLY A 532 -25.66 -3.42 -18.50
CA GLY A 532 -26.86 -3.25 -17.67
C GLY A 532 -27.11 -4.35 -16.63
N ILE A 533 -26.05 -4.99 -16.10
CA ILE A 533 -26.18 -5.93 -14.98
C ILE A 533 -26.86 -5.27 -13.77
N ARG A 534 -27.74 -6.02 -13.10
CA ARG A 534 -28.35 -5.60 -11.83
C ARG A 534 -27.60 -6.23 -10.68
N LEU A 535 -27.23 -5.43 -9.67
CA LEU A 535 -26.48 -5.90 -8.50
C LEU A 535 -27.35 -5.80 -7.24
N PHE A 536 -27.69 -6.94 -6.65
CA PHE A 536 -28.58 -7.03 -5.49
C PHE A 536 -27.80 -7.47 -4.25
N TYR A 537 -27.65 -6.57 -3.28
CA TYR A 537 -27.00 -6.85 -2.00
C TYR A 537 -27.46 -5.89 -0.89
N PRO A 538 -27.48 -6.33 0.38
CA PRO A 538 -27.40 -7.72 0.79
C PRO A 538 -28.70 -8.48 0.44
N ARG A 539 -28.56 -9.68 -0.11
CA ARG A 539 -29.68 -10.59 -0.38
C ARG A 539 -29.29 -12.04 -0.06
N PHE A 540 -30.21 -12.75 0.57
CA PHE A 540 -30.05 -14.15 0.96
C PHE A 540 -31.10 -14.98 0.24
N ILE A 541 -30.67 -15.96 -0.54
CA ILE A 541 -31.58 -16.91 -1.20
C ILE A 541 -32.23 -17.84 -0.17
N GLU A 542 -33.50 -18.14 -0.39
CA GLU A 542 -34.29 -19.13 0.34
C GLU A 542 -34.58 -20.35 -0.53
N SER A 543 -35.06 -20.13 -1.77
CA SER A 543 -35.34 -21.20 -2.72
C SER A 543 -35.20 -20.77 -4.18
N TYR A 544 -35.03 -21.76 -5.06
CA TYR A 544 -35.13 -21.64 -6.50
C TYR A 544 -36.08 -22.70 -7.04
N GLU A 545 -37.29 -22.31 -7.46
CA GLU A 545 -38.35 -23.22 -7.90
C GLU A 545 -39.14 -22.55 -9.01
N GLU A 546 -39.67 -23.33 -9.97
CA GLU A 546 -40.54 -22.82 -11.04
C GLU A 546 -39.95 -21.61 -11.79
N LYS A 547 -38.62 -21.59 -11.98
CA LYS A 547 -37.87 -20.48 -12.58
C LYS A 547 -37.98 -19.16 -11.82
N GLN A 548 -38.14 -19.22 -10.50
CA GLN A 548 -38.16 -18.06 -9.63
C GLN A 548 -37.18 -18.24 -8.47
N VAL A 549 -36.42 -17.19 -8.19
CA VAL A 549 -35.58 -17.11 -6.98
C VAL A 549 -36.35 -16.36 -5.91
N ARG A 550 -36.55 -17.02 -4.78
CA ARG A 550 -37.13 -16.45 -3.55
C ARG A 550 -36.02 -16.06 -2.60
N PHE A 551 -36.08 -14.83 -2.10
CA PHE A 551 -35.18 -14.34 -1.07
C PHE A 551 -35.84 -14.40 0.32
N LYS A 552 -35.02 -14.49 1.36
CA LYS A 552 -35.49 -14.54 2.77
C LYS A 552 -36.27 -13.30 3.22
N ASN A 553 -36.18 -12.18 2.49
CA ASN A 553 -36.96 -10.97 2.74
C ASN A 553 -38.35 -11.00 2.07
N GLY A 554 -38.73 -12.11 1.42
CA GLY A 554 -39.99 -12.28 0.71
C GLY A 554 -40.00 -11.81 -0.75
N GLU A 555 -38.92 -11.16 -1.22
CA GLU A 555 -38.80 -10.70 -2.61
C GLU A 555 -38.64 -11.91 -3.56
N LEU A 556 -39.24 -11.81 -4.74
CA LEU A 556 -39.21 -12.81 -5.80
C LEU A 556 -38.68 -12.20 -7.09
N ILE A 557 -37.76 -12.90 -7.75
CA ILE A 557 -37.28 -12.53 -9.08
C ILE A 557 -37.36 -13.72 -10.05
N GLU A 558 -37.71 -13.43 -11.30
CA GLU A 558 -37.72 -14.42 -12.37
C GLU A 558 -36.30 -14.80 -12.80
N ALA A 559 -36.04 -16.10 -12.96
CA ALA A 559 -34.75 -16.66 -13.34
C ALA A 559 -34.94 -17.97 -14.14
N ASP A 560 -34.89 -17.87 -15.47
CA ASP A 560 -34.84 -19.04 -16.36
C ASP A 560 -33.58 -19.89 -16.15
N LEU A 561 -32.52 -19.27 -15.63
CA LEU A 561 -31.26 -19.91 -15.31
C LEU A 561 -30.67 -19.31 -14.04
N LEU A 562 -30.28 -20.17 -13.10
CA LEU A 562 -29.53 -19.81 -11.90
C LEU A 562 -28.09 -20.33 -12.01
N ILE A 563 -27.11 -19.45 -11.83
CA ILE A 563 -25.67 -19.79 -11.88
C ILE A 563 -25.00 -19.48 -10.54
N GLU A 564 -24.27 -20.43 -9.98
CA GLU A 564 -23.57 -20.26 -8.70
C GLU A 564 -22.10 -19.89 -8.91
N ALA A 565 -21.73 -18.69 -8.48
CA ALA A 565 -20.39 -18.10 -8.58
C ALA A 565 -19.83 -17.71 -7.19
N ILE A 566 -20.12 -18.51 -6.16
CA ILE A 566 -19.74 -18.27 -4.76
C ILE A 566 -18.37 -18.84 -4.35
N GLY A 567 -17.60 -19.31 -5.33
CA GLY A 567 -16.25 -19.83 -5.14
C GLY A 567 -16.17 -21.36 -5.08
N GLU A 568 -14.92 -21.84 -5.06
CA GLU A 568 -14.57 -23.25 -5.12
C GLU A 568 -13.66 -23.61 -3.93
N ILE A 569 -13.54 -24.89 -3.65
CA ILE A 569 -12.60 -25.46 -2.66
C ILE A 569 -11.72 -26.53 -3.33
N PRO A 570 -10.47 -26.69 -2.86
CA PRO A 570 -9.60 -27.75 -3.35
C PRO A 570 -10.09 -29.12 -2.87
N GLU A 571 -9.84 -30.13 -3.69
CA GLU A 571 -10.05 -31.53 -3.34
C GLU A 571 -8.68 -32.20 -3.14
N LEU A 572 -8.42 -32.66 -1.92
CA LEU A 572 -7.13 -33.21 -1.49
C LEU A 572 -7.26 -34.62 -0.91
N THR A 573 -8.38 -35.29 -1.19
CA THR A 573 -8.68 -36.65 -0.70
C THR A 573 -7.66 -37.68 -1.18
N PHE A 574 -7.06 -37.46 -2.35
CA PHE A 574 -5.99 -38.29 -2.90
C PHE A 574 -4.67 -38.26 -2.11
N VAL A 575 -4.54 -37.41 -1.09
CA VAL A 575 -3.31 -37.33 -0.30
C VAL A 575 -3.26 -38.40 0.80
N GLY A 576 -4.34 -39.17 1.02
CA GLY A 576 -4.44 -40.32 1.94
C GLY A 576 -4.36 -39.96 3.42
N GLU A 577 -3.30 -39.24 3.79
CA GLU A 577 -3.09 -38.56 5.06
C GLU A 577 -3.75 -37.19 5.08
N LYS A 578 -4.14 -36.73 6.28
CA LYS A 578 -4.64 -35.36 6.45
C LYS A 578 -3.49 -34.38 6.21
N LEU A 579 -3.49 -33.72 5.06
CA LEU A 579 -2.51 -32.69 4.73
C LEU A 579 -2.73 -31.46 5.63
N ILE A 580 -1.71 -31.11 6.40
CA ILE A 580 -1.69 -29.94 7.26
C ILE A 580 -0.66 -28.96 6.70
N PHE A 581 -1.09 -27.73 6.50
CA PHE A 581 -0.28 -26.65 5.98
C PHE A 581 -0.73 -25.32 6.59
N LYS A 582 0.18 -24.35 6.63
CA LYS A 582 -0.15 -22.98 7.02
C LYS A 582 -0.30 -22.12 5.78
N LYS A 583 -1.20 -21.14 5.82
CA LYS A 583 -1.46 -20.24 4.69
C LYS A 583 -0.25 -19.38 4.29
N ASP A 584 0.67 -19.15 5.24
CA ASP A 584 1.89 -18.36 5.09
C ASP A 584 3.13 -19.21 4.76
N SER A 585 2.98 -20.53 4.65
CA SER A 585 4.06 -21.44 4.25
C SER A 585 3.63 -22.32 3.09
N TYR A 586 4.57 -22.61 2.20
CA TYR A 586 4.38 -23.56 1.11
C TYR A 586 4.60 -25.01 1.53
N THR A 587 5.08 -25.23 2.76
CA THR A 587 5.41 -26.54 3.30
C THR A 587 4.20 -27.21 3.93
N THR A 588 4.22 -28.53 3.92
CA THR A 588 3.21 -29.36 4.57
C THR A 588 3.81 -30.15 5.73
N ASN A 589 2.98 -30.92 6.46
CA ASN A 589 3.45 -31.92 7.41
C ASN A 589 4.17 -33.11 6.75
N LEU A 590 4.05 -33.27 5.42
CA LEU A 590 4.72 -34.32 4.66
C LEU A 590 6.06 -33.80 4.12
N PRO A 591 7.20 -34.39 4.53
CA PRO A 591 8.51 -33.99 4.03
C PRO A 591 8.60 -34.09 2.50
N GLY A 592 9.16 -33.07 1.86
CA GLY A 592 9.29 -33.01 0.40
C GLY A 592 7.98 -32.72 -0.36
N VAL A 593 6.86 -32.50 0.34
CA VAL A 593 5.57 -32.15 -0.28
C VAL A 593 5.24 -30.69 -0.03
N TYR A 594 4.96 -29.98 -1.12
CA TYR A 594 4.65 -28.55 -1.15
C TYR A 594 3.29 -28.30 -1.76
N ILE A 595 2.66 -27.18 -1.43
CA ILE A 595 1.37 -26.78 -1.98
C ILE A 595 1.38 -25.34 -2.49
N ILE A 596 0.68 -25.08 -3.59
CA ILE A 596 0.63 -23.77 -4.24
C ILE A 596 -0.69 -23.47 -4.96
N GLY A 597 -0.90 -22.20 -5.28
CA GLY A 597 -2.04 -21.71 -6.06
C GLY A 597 -3.34 -21.74 -5.27
N ASP A 598 -4.45 -21.92 -5.97
CA ASP A 598 -5.80 -21.89 -5.37
C ASP A 598 -6.05 -22.99 -4.31
N VAL A 599 -5.14 -23.97 -4.17
CA VAL A 599 -5.15 -24.92 -3.06
C VAL A 599 -4.93 -24.22 -1.71
N LEU A 600 -4.03 -23.25 -1.66
CA LEU A 600 -3.74 -22.46 -0.47
C LEU A 600 -4.85 -21.44 -0.23
N ILE A 601 -5.02 -20.54 -1.19
CA ILE A 601 -5.96 -19.42 -1.15
C ILE A 601 -6.36 -19.11 -2.60
N PRO A 602 -7.65 -19.16 -2.95
CA PRO A 602 -8.13 -18.69 -4.24
C PRO A 602 -7.81 -17.20 -4.43
N GLY A 603 -7.26 -16.85 -5.60
CA GLY A 603 -6.79 -15.48 -5.84
C GLY A 603 -6.69 -15.11 -7.31
N LEU A 604 -5.84 -14.12 -7.61
CA LEU A 604 -5.53 -13.73 -8.97
C LEU A 604 -4.59 -14.76 -9.61
N ILE A 605 -4.59 -14.81 -10.94
CA ILE A 605 -3.64 -15.62 -11.72
C ILE A 605 -2.20 -15.24 -11.36
N THR A 606 -1.92 -13.95 -11.15
CA THR A 606 -0.60 -13.46 -10.74
C THR A 606 -0.18 -14.00 -9.37
N ASP A 607 -1.12 -14.22 -8.45
CA ASP A 607 -0.82 -14.84 -7.15
C ASP A 607 -0.37 -16.28 -7.36
N SER A 608 -1.10 -17.05 -8.16
CA SER A 608 -0.73 -18.42 -8.52
C SER A 608 0.66 -18.51 -9.17
N ILE A 609 0.96 -17.61 -10.12
CA ILE A 609 2.28 -17.54 -10.77
C ILE A 609 3.37 -17.23 -9.74
N GLY A 610 3.14 -16.22 -8.89
CA GLY A 610 4.07 -15.80 -7.85
C GLY A 610 4.36 -16.90 -6.83
N MET A 611 3.34 -17.65 -6.40
CA MET A 611 3.48 -18.81 -5.52
C MET A 611 4.32 -19.90 -6.18
N GLY A 612 4.06 -20.23 -7.45
CA GLY A 612 4.86 -21.21 -8.20
C GLY A 612 6.34 -20.84 -8.28
N ARG A 613 6.64 -19.56 -8.54
CA ARG A 613 8.02 -19.04 -8.53
C ARG A 613 8.67 -19.16 -7.16
N LYS A 614 7.97 -18.73 -6.10
CA LYS A 614 8.49 -18.74 -4.72
C LYS A 614 8.77 -20.16 -4.24
N VAL A 615 7.91 -21.12 -4.55
CA VAL A 615 8.14 -22.53 -4.23
C VAL A 615 9.28 -23.13 -5.04
N ALA A 616 9.37 -22.83 -6.34
CA ALA A 616 10.51 -23.28 -7.14
C ALA A 616 11.85 -22.79 -6.56
N GLU A 617 11.92 -21.53 -6.14
CA GLU A 617 13.10 -20.95 -5.47
C GLU A 617 13.35 -21.61 -4.11
N TYR A 618 12.30 -21.87 -3.32
CA TYR A 618 12.42 -22.57 -2.04
C TYR A 618 12.98 -23.99 -2.19
N VAL A 619 12.42 -24.78 -3.11
CA VAL A 619 12.89 -26.14 -3.42
C VAL A 619 14.33 -26.12 -3.94
N TYR A 620 14.64 -25.19 -4.85
CA TYR A 620 16.01 -24.99 -5.34
C TYR A 620 16.99 -24.77 -4.20
N ARG A 621 16.69 -23.85 -3.26
CA ARG A 621 17.55 -23.55 -2.12
C ARG A 621 17.79 -24.75 -1.20
N ILE A 622 16.72 -25.51 -0.91
CA ILE A 622 16.83 -26.74 -0.12
C ILE A 622 17.79 -27.73 -0.79
N PHE A 623 17.61 -27.99 -2.09
CA PHE A 623 18.47 -28.93 -2.82
C PHE A 623 19.92 -28.46 -2.92
N GLN A 624 20.17 -27.15 -2.88
CA GLN A 624 21.53 -26.60 -2.86
C GLN A 624 22.11 -26.43 -1.45
N GLY A 625 21.36 -26.74 -0.38
CA GLY A 625 21.80 -26.50 1.00
C GLY A 625 21.95 -25.01 1.36
N ILE A 626 21.28 -24.13 0.61
CA ILE A 626 21.32 -22.68 0.83
C ILE A 626 20.25 -22.30 1.87
N PRO A 627 20.61 -21.55 2.94
CA PRO A 627 19.64 -21.05 3.90
C PRO A 627 18.50 -20.28 3.24
N HIS A 628 17.28 -20.47 3.76
CA HIS A 628 16.10 -19.74 3.33
C HIS A 628 15.94 -18.44 4.13
N ASP A 629 16.97 -17.61 4.15
CA ASP A 629 16.86 -16.23 4.65
C ASP A 629 16.71 -15.31 3.44
N MET A 630 15.49 -14.86 3.19
CA MET A 630 15.26 -13.80 2.22
C MET A 630 15.58 -12.46 2.88
N GLU A 631 16.72 -11.88 2.55
CA GLU A 631 16.96 -10.46 2.83
C GLU A 631 15.83 -9.64 2.17
N SER A 632 14.98 -9.04 2.99
CA SER A 632 13.94 -8.16 2.50
C SER A 632 14.57 -6.83 2.10
N ARG A 633 14.66 -6.57 0.79
CA ARG A 633 14.99 -5.23 0.30
C ARG A 633 13.82 -4.30 0.64
N GLY A 634 14.11 -3.19 1.32
CA GLY A 634 13.10 -2.17 1.62
C GLY A 634 12.46 -1.62 0.36
N ILE A 635 11.17 -1.26 0.44
CA ILE A 635 10.44 -0.58 -0.63
C ILE A 635 10.89 0.88 -0.67
N VAL A 636 11.08 1.45 -1.85
CA VAL A 636 11.34 2.89 -1.97
C VAL A 636 10.15 3.69 -1.44
N ASP A 637 10.41 4.63 -0.55
CA ASP A 637 9.38 5.59 -0.12
C ASP A 637 9.09 6.57 -1.26
N LYS A 638 7.82 6.69 -1.64
CA LYS A 638 7.39 7.55 -2.74
C LYS A 638 7.75 9.02 -2.53
N ARG A 639 7.91 9.45 -1.28
CA ARG A 639 8.31 10.83 -0.91
C ARG A 639 9.72 11.18 -1.35
N PHE A 640 10.59 10.19 -1.54
CA PHE A 640 11.96 10.38 -2.03
C PHE A 640 12.08 10.32 -3.56
N ILE A 641 10.96 10.23 -4.28
CA ILE A 641 10.93 10.24 -5.74
C ILE A 641 10.55 11.65 -6.20
N HIS A 642 11.52 12.38 -6.74
CA HIS A 642 11.30 13.75 -7.18
C HIS A 642 10.67 13.79 -8.57
N THR A 643 9.33 13.89 -8.62
CA THR A 643 8.56 13.86 -9.87
C THR A 643 8.81 15.06 -10.79
N VAL A 644 9.36 16.16 -10.26
CA VAL A 644 9.72 17.38 -11.00
C VAL A 644 10.62 17.12 -12.20
N TYR A 645 11.53 16.13 -12.10
CA TYR A 645 12.42 15.73 -13.20
C TYR A 645 11.68 15.08 -14.37
N PHE A 646 10.37 14.85 -14.26
CA PHE A 646 9.56 14.09 -15.21
C PHE A 646 8.25 14.80 -15.61
N GLN A 647 8.09 16.08 -15.27
CA GLN A 647 6.84 16.83 -15.48
C GLN A 647 6.64 17.34 -16.92
N GLN A 648 7.69 17.45 -17.74
CA GLN A 648 7.55 17.87 -19.13
C GLN A 648 6.98 16.72 -19.98
N GLN A 649 5.66 16.71 -20.16
CA GLN A 649 4.94 15.68 -20.92
C GLN A 649 5.25 15.70 -22.42
N ASP A 650 5.66 16.85 -22.98
CA ASP A 650 5.91 17.05 -24.42
C ASP A 650 7.22 16.43 -24.93
N ALA A 651 7.99 15.73 -24.07
CA ALA A 651 9.32 15.20 -24.39
C ALA A 651 9.43 13.66 -24.37
N PHE A 652 8.35 12.93 -24.07
CA PHE A 652 8.42 11.47 -24.05
C PHE A 652 8.22 10.90 -25.46
N ALA A 653 9.29 10.38 -26.06
CA ALA A 653 9.27 9.78 -27.39
C ALA A 653 8.47 8.47 -27.45
N SER A 654 8.32 7.77 -26.32
CA SER A 654 7.62 6.48 -26.23
C SER A 654 6.99 6.23 -24.85
N ALA A 655 6.12 5.21 -24.78
CA ALA A 655 5.55 4.73 -23.51
C ALA A 655 6.63 4.20 -22.52
N LEU A 656 7.81 3.83 -23.03
CA LEU A 656 8.93 3.45 -22.17
C LEU A 656 9.43 4.65 -21.38
N ASP A 657 9.48 5.83 -21.96
CA ASP A 657 10.10 7.03 -21.37
C ASP A 657 9.29 7.60 -20.20
N GLU A 658 8.02 7.24 -20.10
CA GLU A 658 7.13 7.61 -19.00
C GLU A 658 7.56 7.06 -17.62
N CYS A 659 8.38 6.00 -17.57
CA CYS A 659 8.77 5.34 -16.32
C CYS A 659 9.85 6.11 -15.53
N PHE A 660 9.55 6.46 -14.28
CA PHE A 660 10.52 7.15 -13.41
C PHE A 660 11.70 6.29 -12.96
N SER A 661 11.58 4.96 -13.07
CA SER A 661 12.55 4.00 -12.53
C SER A 661 12.73 4.10 -11.00
N CYS A 662 11.61 4.26 -10.30
CA CYS A 662 11.52 4.39 -8.84
C CYS A 662 12.38 3.35 -8.10
N GLY A 663 13.18 3.80 -7.12
CA GLY A 663 13.99 2.93 -6.27
C GLY A 663 15.20 2.29 -6.94
N ASN A 664 15.42 2.50 -8.24
CA ASN A 664 16.56 1.94 -8.96
C ASN A 664 17.42 3.04 -9.58
N CYS A 665 18.71 2.98 -9.30
CA CYS A 665 19.68 3.91 -9.84
C CYS A 665 19.90 3.66 -11.34
N LEU A 666 19.81 4.73 -12.14
CA LEU A 666 20.08 4.73 -13.57
C LEU A 666 21.43 5.35 -13.94
N GLN A 667 22.26 5.70 -12.94
CA GLN A 667 23.58 6.30 -13.17
C GLN A 667 23.53 7.58 -14.01
N CYS A 668 22.57 8.46 -13.71
CA CYS A 668 22.45 9.77 -14.36
C CYS A 668 23.46 10.81 -13.85
N ASP A 669 24.34 10.43 -12.93
CA ASP A 669 25.42 11.24 -12.35
C ASP A 669 25.02 12.57 -11.65
N ILE A 670 23.73 12.92 -11.60
CA ILE A 670 23.20 14.11 -10.88
C ILE A 670 23.72 14.18 -9.43
N CYS A 671 23.80 13.05 -8.72
CA CYS A 671 24.30 13.02 -7.35
C CYS A 671 25.80 13.34 -7.24
N VAL A 672 26.59 12.95 -8.25
CA VAL A 672 28.03 13.22 -8.33
C VAL A 672 28.25 14.68 -8.65
N GLU A 673 27.57 15.21 -9.68
CA GLU A 673 27.68 16.59 -10.13
C GLU A 673 27.30 17.60 -9.03
N ASN A 674 26.31 17.26 -8.20
CA ASN A 674 25.84 18.12 -7.13
C ASN A 674 26.53 17.85 -5.78
N CYS A 675 27.55 16.99 -5.72
CA CYS A 675 28.26 16.73 -4.47
C CYS A 675 29.26 17.86 -4.16
N PRO A 676 29.02 18.71 -3.14
CA PRO A 676 29.89 19.87 -2.88
C PRO A 676 31.29 19.49 -2.36
N ARG A 677 31.46 18.24 -1.91
CA ARG A 677 32.74 17.72 -1.39
C ARG A 677 33.44 16.78 -2.37
N GLY A 678 32.82 16.42 -3.49
CA GLY A 678 33.35 15.38 -4.39
C GLY A 678 33.44 13.99 -3.74
N ALA A 679 32.60 13.71 -2.74
CA ALA A 679 32.68 12.48 -1.93
C ALA A 679 32.07 11.23 -2.60
N ILE A 680 31.55 11.33 -3.84
CA ILE A 680 30.79 10.26 -4.48
C ILE A 680 31.52 9.77 -5.70
N THR A 681 31.85 8.47 -5.72
CA THR A 681 32.51 7.82 -6.85
C THR A 681 31.62 6.71 -7.41
N ARG A 682 31.57 6.61 -8.74
CA ARG A 682 30.84 5.52 -9.43
C ARG A 682 31.68 4.24 -9.43
N THR A 683 31.09 3.14 -9.00
CA THR A 683 31.71 1.81 -8.98
C THR A 683 30.77 0.79 -9.61
N GLY A 684 30.94 0.53 -10.90
CA GLY A 684 30.03 -0.36 -11.64
C GLY A 684 28.60 0.17 -11.64
N GLU A 685 27.66 -0.62 -11.12
CA GLU A 685 26.24 -0.25 -11.05
C GLU A 685 25.82 0.53 -9.79
N THR A 686 26.75 0.80 -8.87
CA THR A 686 26.50 1.50 -7.60
C THR A 686 27.35 2.76 -7.48
N PHE A 687 26.97 3.61 -6.52
CA PHE A 687 27.76 4.76 -6.11
C PHE A 687 28.30 4.52 -4.70
N VAL A 688 29.61 4.69 -4.52
CA VAL A 688 30.28 4.65 -3.23
C VAL A 688 30.42 6.07 -2.73
N ILE A 689 30.04 6.27 -1.47
CA ILE A 689 30.17 7.56 -0.78
C ILE A 689 31.28 7.44 0.23
N ASP A 690 32.35 8.20 0.02
CA ASP A 690 33.50 8.25 0.91
C ASP A 690 33.08 8.93 2.23
N GLY A 691 33.08 8.17 3.32
CA GLY A 691 32.67 8.63 4.64
C GLY A 691 33.66 9.61 5.30
N GLU A 692 34.91 9.68 4.84
CA GLU A 692 35.93 10.62 5.34
C GLU A 692 35.81 11.98 4.63
N VAL A 693 35.44 11.97 3.34
CA VAL A 693 35.25 13.20 2.54
C VAL A 693 33.83 13.77 2.71
N CYS A 694 32.82 12.91 2.93
CA CYS A 694 31.43 13.30 3.02
C CYS A 694 31.12 14.09 4.31
N SER A 695 30.55 15.29 4.15
CA SER A 695 30.12 16.13 5.28
C SER A 695 28.69 15.90 5.74
N GLY A 696 27.98 14.88 5.22
CA GLY A 696 26.59 14.56 5.60
C GLY A 696 25.55 15.62 5.19
N CYS A 697 25.82 16.46 4.17
CA CYS A 697 24.93 17.57 3.78
C CYS A 697 23.61 17.13 3.12
N GLY A 698 23.50 15.89 2.66
CA GLY A 698 22.28 15.34 2.06
C GLY A 698 21.91 15.84 0.66
N VAL A 699 22.71 16.70 0.03
CA VAL A 699 22.43 17.22 -1.33
C VAL A 699 22.23 16.09 -2.34
N CYS A 700 23.12 15.09 -2.33
CA CYS A 700 23.00 13.92 -3.20
C CYS A 700 21.67 13.14 -3.05
N ALA A 701 21.10 13.10 -1.84
CA ALA A 701 19.81 12.48 -1.58
C ALA A 701 18.65 13.36 -2.08
N SER A 702 18.70 14.68 -1.85
CA SER A 702 17.64 15.61 -2.25
C SER A 702 17.55 15.84 -3.77
N VAL A 703 18.63 15.58 -4.50
CA VAL A 703 18.63 15.68 -5.97
C VAL A 703 18.38 14.33 -6.65
N CYS A 704 18.39 13.20 -5.92
CA CYS A 704 18.27 11.87 -6.52
C CYS A 704 16.84 11.62 -7.03
N PRO A 705 16.55 11.65 -8.34
CA PRO A 705 15.16 11.73 -8.77
C PRO A 705 14.36 10.44 -8.54
N ARG A 706 15.08 9.34 -8.29
CA ARG A 706 14.53 7.99 -8.14
C ARG A 706 14.51 7.50 -6.70
N GLY A 707 15.03 8.28 -5.74
CA GLY A 707 15.14 7.85 -4.34
C GLY A 707 16.13 6.71 -4.11
N ALA A 708 17.16 6.59 -4.96
CA ALA A 708 18.23 5.59 -4.82
C ALA A 708 19.35 6.01 -3.85
N ILE A 709 19.39 7.29 -3.45
CA ILE A 709 20.23 7.79 -2.36
C ILE A 709 19.31 8.40 -1.30
N THR A 710 19.43 7.92 -0.07
CA THR A 710 18.64 8.36 1.08
C THR A 710 19.57 8.73 2.24
N MET A 711 19.08 9.55 3.17
CA MET A 711 19.80 9.83 4.42
C MET A 711 19.40 8.80 5.47
N GLU A 712 20.34 7.97 5.93
CA GLU A 712 20.10 6.94 6.94
C GLU A 712 20.88 7.24 8.23
N SER A 713 20.33 6.84 9.37
CA SER A 713 21.02 6.90 10.66
C SER A 713 22.15 5.88 10.70
N VAL A 714 23.33 6.31 11.12
CA VAL A 714 24.51 5.45 11.29
C VAL A 714 24.49 4.78 12.64
#